data_AF-A0A3D4ASV0-F1
#
_entry.id   AF-A0A3D4ASV0-F1
#
_cell.length_a   1.000
_cell.length_b   1.000
_cell.length_c   1.000
_cell.angle_alpha   90.00
_cell.angle_beta   90.00
_cell.angle_gamma   90.00
#
_symmetry.space_group_name_H-M   'P 1'
#
loop_
_entity.id
_entity.type
_entity.pdbx_description
1 polymer ?
#
loop_
_entity_poly.entity_id
_entity_poly.type
_entity_poly.pdbx_seq_one_letter_code
_entity_poly.pdbx_strand_id
1 'polypeptide(L)'
;MIYEHNIRIDVPVFIIESKVAYQTVRRPTVFEKSVLQLFAKHAEQLGHYRLEDIANQLKVNSVFFVEALKYLSGFRAVEFLYGYTISDGAALTCNSIVITAEGREFLEKNALPSKSKNTTETAYYHPLSGKLIGKNQIKTDSYSDVHCLPSEGMDVTLSAVKPLVDEKLHQQWEKKPNERIKSIEPAFRGELRDRKTFKIDITHNGNIEIIANDNDFSMWLDAADAEYLWQFLVSPTFTIESNNSPFRVDWRQVRDLAPIKKTRDLIVKQKPYYLFSLVNSIKTDDVLIVLDPSEETSLVDKVLTLKESPVELGSGVVGLIKTKSKEGSVLKRGLCEVSYRGQPRLVDLALLVESNEKLNELEHFLLTSNDINIIIFSAVVGVQQAIERLPRVYMLQVVEYYEKMKKLNTEVSPHHLRKKVKLLRSKEEVASYAQLFNEQNIQLDALAPECAVTLINNAIIKREPTSSLSISKPLAELADVYASLRNKTGQDLLSLNNFDLLKLNVARYKLLHRLHDQVNVFRESINPSIFNCSDLAVLDDKLTKALAHFSIQYEDPQKINKRIIVIDTNCLMHSLHLLDKIKPSDELKIPVTVTHELDRLKNDKNEEGEWTDTAKRARAAINRLNELNSYEPSHIELVEKMDRSSLDSPDIHILSVAVYFRLCNSLLLTDDKNLRNMANAEGIANKSTQEYLTNTAGKKSKKRKKK
;
A
#
# COMPACT_ATOMS: atom_id res chain seq x y z
N MET A 1 27.25 -23.15 6.39
CA MET A 1 27.15 -23.28 4.92
C MET A 1 26.43 -22.05 4.43
N ILE A 2 27.00 -21.35 3.45
CA ILE A 2 26.58 -19.97 3.11
C ILE A 2 25.78 -19.93 1.80
N TYR A 3 26.01 -20.87 0.90
CA TYR A 3 25.38 -20.96 -0.42
C TYR A 3 24.94 -22.38 -0.71
N GLU A 4 23.79 -22.51 -1.36
CA GLU A 4 23.28 -23.78 -1.90
C GLU A 4 22.68 -23.52 -3.29
N HIS A 5 23.16 -24.24 -4.30
CA HIS A 5 22.54 -24.20 -5.63
C HIS A 5 22.39 -25.58 -6.25
N ASN A 6 21.14 -25.96 -6.53
CA ASN A 6 20.80 -27.18 -7.23
C ASN A 6 20.99 -27.01 -8.73
N ILE A 7 21.83 -27.86 -9.33
CA ILE A 7 22.17 -27.85 -10.75
C ILE A 7 21.72 -29.18 -11.37
N ARG A 8 21.22 -29.11 -12.59
CA ARG A 8 20.90 -30.26 -13.44
C ARG A 8 21.96 -30.40 -14.51
N ILE A 9 22.36 -31.63 -14.77
CA ILE A 9 23.36 -31.93 -15.79
C ILE A 9 23.05 -33.23 -16.51
N ASP A 10 23.39 -33.28 -17.79
CA ASP A 10 23.18 -34.44 -18.63
C ASP A 10 24.51 -35.20 -18.81
N VAL A 11 24.55 -36.42 -18.27
CA VAL A 11 25.71 -37.32 -18.28
C VAL A 11 25.65 -38.24 -19.50
N PRO A 12 26.73 -38.46 -20.24
CA PRO A 12 26.75 -39.40 -21.36
C PRO A 12 26.54 -40.86 -20.90
N VAL A 13 25.72 -41.60 -21.63
CA VAL A 13 25.54 -43.05 -21.50
C VAL A 13 25.92 -43.68 -22.84
N PHE A 14 26.94 -44.53 -22.84
CA PHE A 14 27.52 -45.07 -24.06
C PHE A 14 26.69 -46.21 -24.62
N ILE A 15 26.33 -46.12 -25.90
CA ILE A 15 25.63 -47.17 -26.64
C ILE A 15 26.68 -48.12 -27.23
N ILE A 16 26.67 -49.36 -26.76
CA ILE A 16 27.52 -50.44 -27.27
C ILE A 16 26.69 -51.32 -28.18
N GLU A 17 27.07 -51.37 -29.45
CA GLU A 17 26.51 -52.29 -30.41
C GLU A 17 27.46 -53.47 -30.58
N SER A 18 26.96 -54.68 -30.31
CA SER A 18 27.76 -55.91 -30.37
C SER A 18 27.28 -56.80 -31.49
N LYS A 19 28.18 -57.08 -32.43
CA LYS A 19 27.93 -58.09 -33.47
C LYS A 19 28.24 -59.46 -32.88
N VAL A 20 27.23 -60.30 -32.76
CA VAL A 20 27.35 -61.66 -32.21
C VAL A 20 27.25 -62.65 -33.36
N ALA A 21 28.36 -63.34 -33.63
CA ALA A 21 28.37 -64.49 -34.52
C ALA A 21 28.03 -65.74 -33.70
N TYR A 22 26.99 -66.47 -34.09
CA TYR A 22 26.55 -67.67 -33.37
C TYR A 22 26.15 -68.78 -34.34
N GLN A 23 26.08 -70.01 -33.83
CA GLN A 23 25.67 -71.19 -34.58
C GLN A 23 24.57 -71.93 -33.82
N THR A 24 23.59 -72.43 -34.57
CA THR A 24 22.58 -73.34 -34.02
C THR A 24 23.09 -74.78 -34.09
N VAL A 25 23.22 -75.43 -32.95
CA VAL A 25 23.47 -76.85 -32.81
C VAL A 25 22.14 -77.59 -32.96
N ARG A 26 22.04 -78.44 -33.98
CA ARG A 26 20.85 -79.24 -34.26
C ARG A 26 21.17 -80.73 -34.19
N ARG A 27 20.15 -81.57 -34.10
CA ARG A 27 20.35 -82.99 -34.35
C ARG A 27 20.69 -83.21 -35.82
N PRO A 28 21.67 -84.08 -36.16
CA PRO A 28 21.90 -84.48 -37.54
C PRO A 28 20.63 -85.16 -38.08
N THR A 29 20.37 -85.01 -39.37
CA THR A 29 19.30 -85.79 -40.00
C THR A 29 19.65 -87.27 -39.94
N VAL A 30 18.64 -88.15 -40.07
CA VAL A 30 18.87 -89.60 -40.10
C VAL A 30 19.92 -89.94 -41.16
N PHE A 31 19.85 -89.30 -42.33
CA PHE A 31 20.79 -89.52 -43.42
C PHE A 31 22.22 -89.04 -43.10
N GLU A 32 22.38 -87.81 -42.60
CA GLU A 32 23.72 -87.28 -42.19
C GLU A 32 24.37 -88.15 -41.11
N LYS A 33 23.57 -88.62 -40.15
CA LYS A 33 24.04 -89.54 -39.10
C LYS A 33 24.50 -90.87 -39.69
N SER A 34 23.72 -91.45 -40.61
CA SER A 34 24.09 -92.69 -41.30
C SER A 34 25.37 -92.52 -42.13
N VAL A 35 25.55 -91.38 -42.80
CA VAL A 35 26.79 -91.07 -43.54
C VAL A 35 27.99 -90.95 -42.59
N LEU A 36 27.85 -90.29 -41.45
CA LEU A 36 28.92 -90.26 -40.44
C LEU A 36 29.21 -91.67 -39.86
N GLN A 37 28.19 -92.49 -39.64
CA GLN A 37 28.36 -93.88 -39.18
C GLN A 37 29.05 -94.76 -40.22
N LEU A 38 28.74 -94.56 -41.51
CA LEU A 38 29.40 -95.26 -42.61
C LEU A 38 30.91 -95.07 -42.53
N PHE A 39 31.38 -93.82 -42.37
CA PHE A 39 32.81 -93.54 -42.26
C PHE A 39 33.41 -93.88 -40.88
N ALA A 40 32.64 -93.75 -39.81
CA ALA A 40 33.15 -94.01 -38.45
C ALA A 40 33.27 -95.50 -38.11
N LYS A 41 32.36 -96.34 -38.61
CA LYS A 41 32.19 -97.74 -38.17
C LYS A 41 32.34 -98.75 -39.29
N HIS A 42 32.06 -98.37 -40.53
CA HIS A 42 31.95 -99.31 -41.65
C HIS A 42 32.95 -99.03 -42.78
N ALA A 43 33.84 -98.05 -42.60
CA ALA A 43 34.83 -97.67 -43.61
C ALA A 43 35.75 -98.83 -44.01
N GLU A 44 36.20 -99.66 -43.06
CA GLU A 44 37.06 -100.81 -43.39
C GLU A 44 36.34 -101.89 -44.21
N GLN A 45 35.04 -102.10 -43.94
CA GLN A 45 34.24 -103.15 -44.60
C GLN A 45 33.72 -102.73 -45.97
N LEU A 46 33.34 -101.46 -46.11
CA LEU A 46 32.70 -100.91 -47.31
C LEU A 46 33.62 -99.96 -48.09
N GLY A 47 34.87 -99.83 -47.66
CA GLY A 47 35.85 -98.83 -48.12
C GLY A 47 36.16 -98.83 -49.61
N HIS A 48 36.11 -99.99 -50.25
CA HIS A 48 36.44 -100.16 -51.67
C HIS A 48 35.27 -99.83 -52.62
N TYR A 49 34.04 -99.74 -52.11
CA TYR A 49 32.86 -99.43 -52.93
C TYR A 49 32.76 -97.94 -53.21
N ARG A 50 32.27 -97.59 -54.41
CA ARG A 50 31.91 -96.20 -54.74
C ARG A 50 30.63 -95.83 -54.01
N LEU A 51 30.49 -94.55 -53.66
CA LEU A 51 29.28 -94.03 -53.03
C LEU A 51 28.06 -94.23 -53.93
N GLU A 52 28.22 -94.19 -55.26
CA GLU A 52 27.19 -94.53 -56.24
C GLU A 52 26.69 -95.97 -56.09
N ASP A 53 27.60 -96.94 -55.94
CA ASP A 53 27.25 -98.36 -55.78
C ASP A 53 26.51 -98.59 -54.46
N ILE A 54 26.97 -97.95 -53.38
CA ILE A 54 26.32 -97.99 -52.06
C ILE A 54 24.93 -97.35 -52.13
N ALA A 55 24.81 -96.20 -52.80
CA ALA A 55 23.54 -95.50 -52.97
C ALA A 55 22.53 -96.34 -53.76
N ASN A 56 22.96 -97.00 -54.84
CA ASN A 56 22.14 -97.92 -55.64
C ASN A 56 21.63 -99.10 -54.80
N GLN A 57 22.49 -99.72 -53.99
CA GLN A 57 22.10 -100.82 -53.12
C GLN A 57 21.11 -100.40 -52.03
N LEU A 58 21.26 -99.18 -51.49
CA LEU A 58 20.35 -98.59 -50.52
C LEU A 58 19.07 -98.02 -51.16
N LYS A 59 18.96 -98.02 -52.50
CA LYS A 59 17.88 -97.40 -53.28
C LYS A 59 17.69 -95.91 -52.96
N VAL A 60 18.79 -95.21 -52.73
CA VAL A 60 18.83 -93.75 -52.48
C VAL A 60 19.59 -93.07 -53.63
N ASN A 61 19.20 -91.85 -54.00
CA ASN A 61 19.92 -91.08 -55.02
C ASN A 61 21.31 -90.68 -54.50
N SER A 62 22.37 -90.96 -55.27
CA SER A 62 23.76 -90.69 -54.89
C SER A 62 24.06 -89.20 -54.66
N VAL A 63 23.25 -88.29 -55.22
CA VAL A 63 23.32 -86.84 -54.95
C VAL A 63 23.22 -86.53 -53.45
N PHE A 64 22.40 -87.27 -52.69
CA PHE A 64 22.26 -87.03 -51.25
C PHE A 64 23.55 -87.28 -50.48
N PHE A 65 24.38 -88.26 -50.89
CA PHE A 65 25.70 -88.47 -50.30
C PHE A 65 26.62 -87.27 -50.57
N VAL A 66 26.62 -86.75 -51.80
CA VAL A 66 27.43 -85.58 -52.18
C VAL A 66 26.99 -84.33 -51.41
N GLU A 67 25.68 -84.10 -51.25
CA GLU A 67 25.15 -82.97 -50.47
C GLU A 67 25.49 -83.09 -48.97
N ALA A 68 25.32 -84.28 -48.40
CA ALA A 68 25.69 -84.55 -47.01
C ALA A 68 27.20 -84.37 -46.79
N LEU A 69 28.05 -84.88 -47.70
CA LEU A 69 29.50 -84.72 -47.65
C LEU A 69 29.92 -83.26 -47.78
N LYS A 70 29.30 -82.49 -48.68
CA LYS A 70 29.55 -81.06 -48.83
C LYS A 70 29.24 -80.31 -47.53
N TYR A 71 28.16 -80.66 -46.86
CA TYR A 71 27.81 -80.09 -45.56
C TYR A 71 28.81 -80.49 -44.47
N LEU A 72 29.05 -81.80 -44.31
CA LEU A 72 29.92 -82.37 -43.28
C LEU A 72 31.37 -81.88 -43.42
N SER A 73 31.89 -81.82 -44.65
CA SER A 73 33.20 -81.26 -44.95
C SER A 73 33.28 -79.78 -44.61
N GLY A 74 32.21 -79.01 -44.87
CA GLY A 74 32.11 -77.60 -44.48
C GLY A 74 32.23 -77.35 -42.97
N PHE A 75 31.95 -78.36 -42.13
CA PHE A 75 32.14 -78.32 -40.67
C PHE A 75 33.32 -79.16 -40.19
N ARG A 76 34.23 -79.55 -41.11
CA ARG A 76 35.39 -80.41 -40.83
C ARG A 76 35.01 -81.71 -40.13
N ALA A 77 33.82 -82.25 -40.37
CA ALA A 77 33.42 -83.55 -39.84
C ALA A 77 34.02 -84.70 -40.66
N VAL A 78 34.33 -84.44 -41.92
CA VAL A 78 35.00 -85.37 -42.84
C VAL A 78 36.02 -84.62 -43.68
N GLU A 79 37.08 -85.31 -44.07
CA GLU A 79 38.16 -84.82 -44.93
C GLU A 79 38.39 -85.78 -46.10
N PHE A 80 38.79 -85.24 -47.25
CA PHE A 80 39.09 -86.01 -48.44
C PHE A 80 40.60 -86.31 -48.51
N LEU A 81 40.98 -87.54 -48.83
CA LEU A 81 42.37 -87.93 -49.00
C LEU A 81 42.98 -87.26 -50.25
N TYR A 82 44.32 -87.13 -50.26
CA TYR A 82 45.06 -86.43 -51.32
C TYR A 82 44.70 -86.95 -52.72
N GLY A 83 44.30 -86.03 -53.61
CA GLY A 83 43.87 -86.34 -54.98
C GLY A 83 42.36 -86.49 -55.18
N TYR A 84 41.56 -86.46 -54.10
CA TYR A 84 40.10 -86.50 -54.15
C TYR A 84 39.48 -85.19 -53.69
N THR A 85 38.36 -84.82 -54.30
CA THR A 85 37.59 -83.63 -53.96
C THR A 85 36.09 -83.91 -53.99
N ILE A 86 35.30 -83.02 -53.39
CA ILE A 86 33.83 -83.10 -53.48
C ILE A 86 33.32 -83.07 -54.94
N SER A 87 34.10 -82.53 -55.87
CA SER A 87 33.77 -82.45 -57.30
C SER A 87 33.74 -83.82 -57.99
N ASP A 88 34.42 -84.83 -57.42
CA ASP A 88 34.38 -86.21 -57.91
C ASP A 88 33.04 -86.90 -57.62
N GLY A 89 32.17 -86.25 -56.83
CA GLY A 89 30.77 -86.60 -56.66
C GLY A 89 30.56 -88.02 -56.15
N ALA A 90 29.64 -88.76 -56.78
CA ALA A 90 29.29 -90.11 -56.38
C ALA A 90 30.34 -91.18 -56.75
N ALA A 91 31.34 -90.82 -57.58
CA ALA A 91 32.42 -91.72 -57.98
C ALA A 91 33.48 -91.93 -56.87
N LEU A 92 33.44 -91.09 -55.82
CA LEU A 92 34.26 -91.25 -54.62
C LEU A 92 34.05 -92.62 -53.98
N THR A 93 35.13 -93.24 -53.50
CA THR A 93 35.06 -94.48 -52.71
C THR A 93 35.00 -94.16 -51.22
N CYS A 94 34.44 -95.05 -50.40
CA CYS A 94 34.37 -94.82 -48.95
C CYS A 94 35.75 -94.57 -48.30
N ASN A 95 36.81 -95.23 -48.79
CA ASN A 95 38.18 -95.02 -48.29
C ASN A 95 38.82 -93.72 -48.75
N SER A 96 38.26 -93.03 -49.75
CA SER A 96 38.75 -91.70 -50.15
C SER A 96 38.38 -90.59 -49.16
N ILE A 97 37.56 -90.90 -48.15
CA ILE A 97 37.01 -89.95 -47.18
C ILE A 97 37.30 -90.46 -45.77
N VAL A 98 37.88 -89.61 -44.94
CA VAL A 98 38.19 -89.92 -43.54
C VAL A 98 37.32 -89.08 -42.63
N ILE A 99 36.71 -89.71 -41.63
CA ILE A 99 36.04 -88.97 -40.55
C ILE A 99 37.07 -88.36 -39.61
N THR A 100 36.92 -87.08 -39.33
CA THR A 100 37.82 -86.34 -38.43
C THR A 100 37.49 -86.62 -36.95
N ALA A 101 38.25 -86.02 -36.03
CA ALA A 101 37.92 -86.07 -34.61
C ALA A 101 36.58 -85.36 -34.32
N GLU A 102 36.35 -84.21 -34.96
CA GLU A 102 35.12 -83.42 -34.86
C GLU A 102 33.91 -84.20 -35.38
N GLY A 103 34.07 -84.93 -36.50
CA GLY A 103 32.99 -85.75 -37.05
C GLY A 103 32.58 -86.88 -36.11
N ARG A 104 33.56 -87.51 -35.43
CA ARG A 104 33.28 -88.53 -34.41
C ARG A 104 32.57 -87.92 -33.20
N GLU A 105 33.01 -86.76 -32.73
CA GLU A 105 32.37 -86.05 -31.62
C GLU A 105 30.92 -85.65 -31.95
N PHE A 106 30.66 -85.13 -33.15
CA PHE A 106 29.29 -84.80 -33.60
C PHE A 106 28.40 -86.04 -33.64
N LEU A 107 28.95 -87.18 -34.05
CA LEU A 107 28.24 -88.45 -34.09
C LEU A 107 27.93 -88.96 -32.66
N GLU A 108 28.89 -88.91 -31.74
CA GLU A 108 28.72 -89.33 -30.35
C GLU A 108 27.71 -88.46 -29.59
N LYS A 109 27.83 -87.13 -29.71
CA LYS A 109 26.92 -86.18 -29.07
C LYS A 109 25.58 -86.03 -29.79
N ASN A 110 25.42 -86.68 -30.96
CA ASN A 110 24.25 -86.58 -31.83
C ASN A 110 23.85 -85.11 -32.10
N ALA A 111 24.86 -84.27 -32.38
CA ALA A 111 24.76 -82.83 -32.46
C ALA A 111 25.65 -82.29 -33.58
N LEU A 112 25.06 -81.56 -34.53
CA LEU A 112 25.74 -81.03 -35.70
C LEU A 112 25.55 -79.50 -35.77
N PRO A 113 26.62 -78.71 -35.96
CA PRO A 113 26.51 -77.26 -36.10
C PRO A 113 25.84 -76.87 -37.41
N SER A 114 25.17 -75.72 -37.41
CA SER A 114 24.61 -75.06 -38.59
C SER A 114 25.48 -73.89 -39.05
N LYS A 115 25.18 -73.32 -40.23
CA LYS A 115 25.89 -72.14 -40.73
C LYS A 115 25.87 -71.00 -39.70
N SER A 116 26.98 -70.27 -39.62
CA SER A 116 27.09 -69.10 -38.74
C SER A 116 26.03 -68.07 -39.12
N LYS A 117 25.33 -67.57 -38.10
CA LYS A 117 24.40 -66.44 -38.19
C LYS A 117 25.01 -65.26 -37.44
N ASN A 118 24.63 -64.06 -37.83
CA ASN A 118 25.02 -62.84 -37.14
C ASN A 118 23.75 -62.18 -36.60
N THR A 119 23.80 -61.70 -35.37
CA THR A 119 22.80 -60.80 -34.79
C THR A 119 23.50 -59.60 -34.18
N THR A 120 22.76 -58.52 -34.00
CA THR A 120 23.25 -57.30 -33.38
C THR A 120 22.52 -57.09 -32.07
N GLU A 121 23.27 -57.02 -30.99
CA GLU A 121 22.74 -56.77 -29.65
C GLU A 121 23.20 -55.40 -29.15
N THR A 122 22.29 -54.66 -28.51
CA THR A 122 22.59 -53.33 -27.98
C THR A 122 22.63 -53.34 -26.46
N ALA A 123 23.70 -52.77 -25.90
CA ALA A 123 23.85 -52.55 -24.47
C ALA A 123 24.12 -51.06 -24.19
N TYR A 124 23.78 -50.61 -22.98
CA TYR A 124 23.97 -49.23 -22.53
C TYR A 124 24.90 -49.25 -21.33
N TYR A 125 26.05 -48.59 -21.44
CA TYR A 125 27.04 -48.50 -20.38
C TYR A 125 26.95 -47.13 -19.71
N HIS A 126 26.75 -47.12 -18.40
CA HIS A 126 26.63 -45.89 -17.62
C HIS A 126 27.94 -45.61 -16.86
N PRO A 127 28.70 -44.56 -17.23
CA PRO A 127 30.06 -44.32 -16.72
C PRO A 127 30.13 -44.12 -15.21
N LEU A 128 29.15 -43.43 -14.60
CA LEU A 128 29.16 -43.19 -13.15
C LEU A 128 29.05 -44.49 -12.33
N SER A 129 28.20 -45.42 -12.76
CA SER A 129 27.96 -46.70 -12.06
C SER A 129 28.98 -47.79 -12.42
N GLY A 130 29.73 -47.62 -13.51
CA GLY A 130 30.61 -48.65 -14.08
C GLY A 130 29.88 -49.91 -14.59
N LYS A 131 28.56 -49.83 -14.83
CA LYS A 131 27.71 -51.00 -15.13
C LYS A 131 26.90 -50.83 -16.41
N LEU A 132 26.40 -51.97 -16.92
CA LEU A 132 25.41 -51.99 -17.98
C LEU A 132 24.00 -51.78 -17.42
N ILE A 133 23.28 -50.83 -17.98
CA ILE A 133 21.92 -50.47 -17.55
C ILE A 133 20.89 -50.75 -18.65
N GLY A 134 19.62 -50.77 -18.28
CA GLY A 134 18.50 -50.84 -19.23
C GLY A 134 18.18 -49.46 -19.80
N LYS A 135 17.70 -49.41 -21.06
CA LYS A 135 17.30 -48.14 -21.71
C LYS A 135 16.25 -47.37 -20.90
N ASN A 136 15.35 -48.09 -20.23
CA ASN A 136 14.28 -47.54 -19.39
C ASN A 136 14.77 -46.91 -18.08
N GLN A 137 16.02 -47.14 -17.70
CA GLN A 137 16.62 -46.53 -16.51
C GLN A 137 17.25 -45.15 -16.81
N ILE A 138 17.36 -44.80 -18.10
CA ILE A 138 17.91 -43.53 -18.56
C ILE A 138 16.79 -42.49 -18.53
N LYS A 139 16.99 -41.42 -17.76
CA LYS A 139 16.07 -40.30 -17.67
C LYS A 139 16.39 -39.30 -18.77
N THR A 140 15.66 -39.38 -19.88
CA THR A 140 15.74 -38.41 -20.98
C THR A 140 14.56 -37.44 -20.92
N ASP A 141 14.82 -36.18 -20.57
CA ASP A 141 13.83 -35.09 -20.64
C ASP A 141 14.21 -34.11 -21.76
N SER A 142 13.25 -33.76 -22.62
CA SER A 142 13.44 -32.93 -23.82
C SER A 142 13.47 -31.42 -23.52
N TYR A 143 14.50 -30.94 -22.85
CA TYR A 143 14.72 -29.50 -22.66
C TYR A 143 16.10 -29.11 -23.22
N SER A 144 16.15 -28.03 -24.01
CA SER A 144 17.34 -27.56 -24.74
C SER A 144 18.42 -26.91 -23.86
N ASP A 145 18.10 -26.58 -22.61
CA ASP A 145 18.87 -25.60 -21.83
C ASP A 145 19.70 -26.22 -20.70
N VAL A 146 19.99 -27.53 -20.77
CA VAL A 146 20.77 -28.24 -19.74
C VAL A 146 22.20 -28.46 -20.22
N HIS A 147 23.17 -28.12 -19.37
CA HIS A 147 24.59 -28.36 -19.65
C HIS A 147 24.87 -29.87 -19.76
N CYS A 148 25.68 -30.24 -20.75
CA CYS A 148 26.08 -31.62 -21.01
C CYS A 148 27.53 -31.85 -20.57
N LEU A 149 27.78 -32.96 -19.87
CA LEU A 149 29.14 -33.38 -19.59
C LEU A 149 29.80 -33.91 -20.88
N PRO A 150 31.01 -33.42 -21.22
CA PRO A 150 31.79 -33.96 -22.32
C PRO A 150 32.18 -35.41 -22.05
N SER A 151 32.10 -36.24 -23.08
CA SER A 151 32.35 -37.69 -22.96
C SER A 151 33.83 -38.02 -22.84
N GLU A 152 34.70 -37.09 -23.26
CA GLU A 152 36.16 -37.24 -23.24
C GLU A 152 36.72 -37.39 -21.83
N GLY A 153 36.09 -36.78 -20.80
CA GLY A 153 36.55 -36.87 -19.41
C GLY A 153 35.93 -38.01 -18.60
N MET A 154 35.24 -38.95 -19.26
CA MET A 154 34.64 -40.11 -18.59
C MET A 154 35.53 -41.36 -18.65
N ASP A 155 36.67 -41.30 -19.36
CA ASP A 155 37.68 -42.38 -19.49
C ASP A 155 37.12 -43.75 -19.89
N VAL A 156 36.05 -43.79 -20.68
CA VAL A 156 35.39 -45.04 -21.08
C VAL A 156 36.08 -45.64 -22.30
N THR A 157 36.70 -46.82 -22.13
CA THR A 157 37.34 -47.57 -23.21
C THR A 157 36.58 -48.86 -23.55
N LEU A 158 36.66 -49.33 -24.81
CA LEU A 158 36.07 -50.61 -25.19
C LEU A 158 36.62 -51.77 -24.35
N SER A 159 37.89 -51.71 -23.95
CA SER A 159 38.54 -52.73 -23.13
C SER A 159 37.88 -52.87 -21.75
N ALA A 160 37.44 -51.77 -21.15
CA ALA A 160 36.74 -51.78 -19.86
C ALA A 160 35.30 -52.31 -19.98
N VAL A 161 34.63 -52.01 -21.10
CA VAL A 161 33.21 -52.35 -21.29
C VAL A 161 33.01 -53.76 -21.84
N LYS A 162 33.96 -54.26 -22.63
CA LYS A 162 33.87 -55.57 -23.31
C LYS A 162 33.59 -56.73 -22.36
N PRO A 163 34.28 -56.90 -21.21
CA PRO A 163 33.99 -58.00 -20.28
C PRO A 163 32.54 -58.01 -19.78
N LEU A 164 31.98 -56.84 -19.48
CA LEU A 164 30.60 -56.69 -19.00
C LEU A 164 29.58 -57.07 -20.08
N VAL A 165 29.86 -56.68 -21.32
CA VAL A 165 29.01 -57.01 -22.47
C VAL A 165 29.10 -58.50 -22.80
N ASP A 166 30.31 -59.06 -22.79
CA ASP A 166 30.54 -60.49 -23.02
C ASP A 166 29.79 -61.32 -21.97
N GLU A 167 29.92 -60.98 -20.68
CA GLU A 167 29.20 -61.67 -19.60
C GLU A 167 27.68 -61.61 -19.79
N LYS A 168 27.14 -60.41 -20.03
CA LYS A 168 25.69 -60.22 -20.25
C LYS A 168 25.19 -61.04 -21.44
N LEU A 169 25.92 -61.08 -22.55
CA LEU A 169 25.51 -61.81 -23.75
C LEU A 169 25.61 -63.32 -23.54
N HIS A 170 26.64 -63.82 -22.85
CA HIS A 170 26.72 -65.25 -22.51
C HIS A 170 25.55 -65.68 -21.61
N GLN A 171 25.22 -64.91 -20.56
CA GLN A 171 24.05 -65.19 -19.69
C GLN A 171 22.73 -65.16 -20.47
N GLN A 172 22.58 -64.26 -21.45
CA GLN A 172 21.40 -64.24 -22.33
C GLN A 172 21.35 -65.49 -23.24
N TRP A 173 22.49 -65.97 -23.72
CA TRP A 173 22.58 -67.14 -24.60
C TRP A 173 22.48 -68.48 -23.87
N GLU A 174 22.75 -68.55 -22.57
CA GLU A 174 22.47 -69.74 -21.75
C GLU A 174 20.98 -70.13 -21.81
N LYS A 175 20.08 -69.15 -21.96
CA LYS A 175 18.64 -69.38 -22.14
C LYS A 175 18.29 -70.00 -23.50
N LYS A 176 19.23 -70.06 -24.44
CA LYS A 176 19.09 -70.64 -25.79
C LYS A 176 19.94 -71.91 -25.89
N PRO A 177 19.45 -73.07 -25.42
CA PRO A 177 20.30 -74.27 -25.22
C PRO A 177 20.94 -74.80 -26.51
N ASN A 178 20.32 -74.54 -27.66
CA ASN A 178 20.77 -74.99 -28.98
C ASN A 178 21.59 -73.95 -29.73
N GLU A 179 21.89 -72.78 -29.14
CA GLU A 179 22.74 -71.76 -29.78
C GLU A 179 24.09 -71.69 -29.07
N ARG A 180 25.15 -71.48 -29.85
CA ARG A 180 26.53 -71.34 -29.36
C ARG A 180 27.16 -70.10 -29.97
N ILE A 181 27.66 -69.21 -29.12
CA ILE A 181 28.39 -68.02 -29.54
C ILE A 181 29.76 -68.44 -30.06
N LYS A 182 30.16 -67.85 -31.19
CA LYS A 182 31.49 -68.03 -31.81
C LYS A 182 32.38 -66.82 -31.53
N SER A 183 31.84 -65.62 -31.69
CA SER A 183 32.55 -64.38 -31.39
C SER A 183 31.58 -63.26 -31.05
N ILE A 184 32.06 -62.31 -30.23
CA ILE A 184 31.38 -61.07 -29.89
C ILE A 184 32.33 -59.93 -30.25
N GLU A 185 31.86 -59.03 -31.11
CA GLU A 185 32.61 -57.84 -31.53
C GLU A 185 31.83 -56.59 -31.10
N PRO A 186 32.12 -56.04 -29.90
CA PRO A 186 31.49 -54.81 -29.42
C PRO A 186 32.15 -53.58 -30.04
N ALA A 187 31.33 -52.59 -30.39
CA ALA A 187 31.75 -51.30 -30.90
C ALA A 187 30.91 -50.17 -30.30
N PHE A 188 31.52 -49.00 -30.07
CA PHE A 188 30.79 -47.79 -29.70
C PHE A 188 29.99 -47.29 -30.89
N ARG A 189 28.68 -47.09 -30.71
CA ARG A 189 27.78 -46.59 -31.75
C ARG A 189 27.41 -45.12 -31.56
N GLY A 190 27.40 -44.66 -30.31
CA GLY A 190 26.99 -43.30 -29.95
C GLY A 190 26.65 -43.20 -28.47
N GLU A 191 25.93 -42.15 -28.09
CA GLU A 191 25.65 -41.83 -26.70
C GLU A 191 24.19 -41.39 -26.50
N LEU A 192 23.64 -41.72 -25.33
CA LEU A 192 22.43 -41.14 -24.78
C LEU A 192 22.80 -40.20 -23.64
N ARG A 193 21.81 -39.47 -23.11
CA ARG A 193 22.00 -38.53 -22.01
C ARG A 193 21.13 -38.95 -20.83
N ASP A 194 21.75 -39.19 -19.68
CA ASP A 194 21.07 -39.43 -18.41
C ASP A 194 21.14 -38.18 -17.53
N ARG A 195 19.99 -37.68 -17.10
CA ARG A 195 19.92 -36.47 -16.28
C ARG A 195 20.21 -36.76 -14.82
N LYS A 196 21.20 -36.05 -14.28
CA LYS A 196 21.56 -36.05 -12.86
C LYS A 196 21.40 -34.66 -12.25
N THR A 197 21.29 -34.63 -10.93
CA THR A 197 21.22 -33.40 -10.13
C THR A 197 22.27 -33.44 -9.04
N PHE A 198 22.94 -32.31 -8.83
CA PHE A 198 23.86 -32.11 -7.73
C PHE A 198 23.71 -30.69 -7.16
N LYS A 199 24.35 -30.46 -6.02
CA LYS A 199 24.41 -29.17 -5.34
C LYS A 199 25.85 -28.66 -5.36
N ILE A 200 26.00 -27.35 -5.56
CA ILE A 200 27.24 -26.65 -5.29
C ILE A 200 27.06 -25.82 -4.04
N ASP A 201 27.96 -26.05 -3.08
CA ASP A 201 27.94 -25.41 -1.77
C ASP A 201 29.24 -24.66 -1.54
N ILE A 202 29.15 -23.53 -0.81
CA ILE A 202 30.32 -22.77 -0.37
C ILE A 202 30.31 -22.67 1.16
N THR A 203 31.40 -23.11 1.76
CA THR A 203 31.60 -23.15 3.21
C THR A 203 32.07 -21.80 3.78
N HIS A 204 32.04 -21.64 5.11
CA HIS A 204 32.57 -20.44 5.81
C HIS A 204 34.10 -20.30 5.75
N ASN A 205 34.78 -21.23 5.08
CA ASN A 205 36.21 -21.14 4.79
C ASN A 205 36.48 -20.80 3.31
N GLY A 206 35.43 -20.56 2.51
CA GLY A 206 35.56 -20.32 1.08
C GLY A 206 35.81 -21.57 0.24
N ASN A 207 35.64 -22.77 0.81
CA ASN A 207 35.76 -24.01 0.06
C ASN A 207 34.47 -24.31 -0.69
N ILE A 208 34.60 -24.67 -1.97
CA ILE A 208 33.52 -25.19 -2.81
C ILE A 208 33.42 -26.70 -2.63
N GLU A 209 32.22 -27.18 -2.36
CA GLU A 209 31.88 -28.60 -2.26
C GLU A 209 30.78 -28.93 -3.27
N ILE A 210 30.83 -30.14 -3.83
CA ILE A 210 29.83 -30.66 -4.76
C ILE A 210 29.17 -31.85 -4.10
N ILE A 211 27.84 -31.79 -3.91
CA ILE A 211 27.08 -32.84 -3.22
C ILE A 211 26.04 -33.41 -4.17
N ALA A 212 26.11 -34.72 -4.44
CA ALA A 212 25.10 -35.43 -5.20
C ALA A 212 24.29 -36.36 -4.29
N ASN A 213 22.97 -36.43 -4.50
CA ASN A 213 22.11 -37.37 -3.75
C ASN A 213 22.21 -38.81 -4.30
N ASP A 214 22.68 -38.97 -5.54
CA ASP A 214 22.87 -40.26 -6.19
C ASP A 214 24.24 -40.83 -5.78
N ASN A 215 24.25 -42.04 -5.21
CA ASN A 215 25.46 -42.64 -4.64
C ASN A 215 26.53 -42.92 -5.70
N ASP A 216 26.13 -43.42 -6.87
CA ASP A 216 27.06 -43.69 -7.98
C ASP A 216 27.66 -42.37 -8.49
N PHE A 217 26.84 -41.32 -8.57
CA PHE A 217 27.33 -40.00 -8.95
C PHE A 217 28.26 -39.38 -7.90
N SER A 218 27.95 -39.52 -6.62
CA SER A 218 28.82 -39.03 -5.53
C SER A 218 30.19 -39.70 -5.55
N MET A 219 30.22 -41.04 -5.68
CA MET A 219 31.48 -41.79 -5.76
C MET A 219 32.31 -41.37 -6.98
N TRP A 220 31.67 -41.14 -8.13
CA TRP A 220 32.36 -40.65 -9.31
C TRP A 220 32.89 -39.22 -9.12
N LEU A 221 32.09 -38.32 -8.52
CA LEU A 221 32.51 -36.96 -8.22
C LEU A 221 33.77 -36.96 -7.35
N ASP A 222 33.88 -37.86 -6.37
CA ASP A 222 35.06 -37.98 -5.51
C ASP A 222 36.30 -38.43 -6.29
N ALA A 223 36.16 -39.39 -7.21
CA ALA A 223 37.27 -39.97 -7.97
C ALA A 223 37.73 -39.14 -9.18
N ALA A 224 36.85 -38.32 -9.77
CA ALA A 224 37.13 -37.59 -11.02
C ALA A 224 38.20 -36.50 -10.86
N ASP A 225 38.84 -36.11 -11.98
CA ASP A 225 39.89 -35.08 -12.01
C ASP A 225 39.35 -33.69 -11.60
N ALA A 226 40.12 -32.98 -10.77
CA ALA A 226 39.71 -31.71 -10.21
C ALA A 226 39.57 -30.59 -11.27
N GLU A 227 40.43 -30.56 -12.29
CA GLU A 227 40.36 -29.54 -13.34
C GLU A 227 39.16 -29.78 -14.26
N TYR A 228 38.90 -31.05 -14.61
CA TYR A 228 37.73 -31.43 -15.37
C TYR A 228 36.42 -31.02 -14.67
N LEU A 229 36.29 -31.36 -13.38
CA LEU A 229 35.11 -30.96 -12.58
C LEU A 229 34.99 -29.44 -12.48
N TRP A 230 36.11 -28.73 -12.30
CA TRP A 230 36.11 -27.27 -12.27
C TRP A 230 35.56 -26.68 -13.57
N GLN A 231 36.13 -27.07 -14.72
CA GLN A 231 35.81 -26.52 -16.03
C GLN A 231 34.35 -26.77 -16.45
N PHE A 232 33.81 -27.96 -16.15
CA PHE A 232 32.52 -28.39 -16.70
C PHE A 232 31.37 -28.40 -15.70
N LEU A 233 31.62 -28.48 -14.38
CA LEU A 233 30.58 -28.43 -13.36
C LEU A 233 30.53 -27.11 -12.60
N VAL A 234 31.70 -26.64 -12.14
CA VAL A 234 31.75 -25.56 -11.15
C VAL A 234 31.82 -24.18 -11.82
N SER A 235 32.80 -23.94 -12.69
CA SER A 235 33.03 -22.64 -13.31
C SER A 235 31.85 -22.13 -14.14
N PRO A 236 31.04 -22.95 -14.85
CA PRO A 236 29.87 -22.45 -15.58
C PRO A 236 28.83 -21.78 -14.68
N THR A 237 28.81 -22.13 -13.39
CA THR A 237 27.90 -21.50 -12.39
C THR A 237 28.30 -20.05 -12.09
N PHE A 238 29.58 -19.72 -12.25
CA PHE A 238 30.15 -18.43 -11.93
C PHE A 238 30.59 -17.72 -13.21
N THR A 239 29.79 -16.76 -13.68
CA THR A 239 30.20 -15.95 -14.84
C THR A 239 31.27 -14.94 -14.39
N ILE A 240 32.45 -14.97 -15.00
CA ILE A 240 33.49 -13.94 -14.81
C ILE A 240 33.13 -12.76 -15.70
N GLU A 241 32.57 -11.70 -15.11
CA GLU A 241 32.17 -10.49 -15.83
C GLU A 241 33.02 -9.27 -15.42
N SER A 242 33.64 -9.30 -14.23
CA SER A 242 34.38 -8.15 -13.70
C SER A 242 35.85 -8.13 -14.14
N ASN A 243 36.30 -6.98 -14.67
CA ASN A 243 37.72 -6.67 -14.93
C ASN A 243 38.43 -6.08 -13.70
N ASN A 244 37.80 -6.14 -12.53
CA ASN A 244 38.29 -5.49 -11.32
C ASN A 244 39.39 -6.34 -10.66
N SER A 245 40.25 -5.69 -9.86
CA SER A 245 41.19 -6.41 -9.02
C SER A 245 40.43 -7.28 -7.99
N PRO A 246 40.92 -8.51 -7.73
CA PRO A 246 40.28 -9.38 -6.75
C PRO A 246 40.37 -8.76 -5.36
N PHE A 247 39.28 -8.82 -4.60
CA PHE A 247 39.24 -8.31 -3.23
C PHE A 247 39.39 -9.47 -2.22
N ARG A 248 40.05 -9.18 -1.09
CA ARG A 248 40.19 -10.13 0.01
C ARG A 248 38.89 -10.27 0.79
N VAL A 249 38.54 -11.51 1.11
CA VAL A 249 37.33 -11.89 1.84
C VAL A 249 37.73 -12.56 3.14
N ASP A 250 37.23 -12.06 4.26
CA ASP A 250 37.21 -12.83 5.49
C ASP A 250 35.95 -13.71 5.49
N TRP A 251 36.10 -14.96 5.08
CA TRP A 251 35.00 -15.90 4.89
C TRP A 251 34.19 -16.18 6.17
N ARG A 252 34.77 -15.93 7.36
CA ARG A 252 34.07 -16.10 8.64
C ARG A 252 32.98 -15.06 8.86
N GLN A 253 33.13 -13.88 8.27
CA GLN A 253 32.18 -12.77 8.38
C GLN A 253 31.12 -12.79 7.27
N VAL A 254 31.20 -13.73 6.32
CA VAL A 254 30.24 -13.84 5.22
C VAL A 254 28.97 -14.54 5.72
N ARG A 255 27.84 -13.83 5.61
CA ARG A 255 26.52 -14.28 6.05
C ARG A 255 25.78 -15.06 4.98
N ASP A 256 25.82 -14.55 3.75
CA ASP A 256 25.12 -15.12 2.58
C ASP A 256 25.86 -14.68 1.31
N LEU A 257 25.68 -15.41 0.22
CA LEU A 257 26.30 -15.08 -1.07
C LEU A 257 25.47 -15.55 -2.26
N ALA A 258 25.77 -14.99 -3.43
CA ALA A 258 25.20 -15.44 -4.69
C ALA A 258 26.15 -15.16 -5.86
N PRO A 259 25.99 -15.88 -6.99
CA PRO A 259 26.56 -15.46 -8.26
C PRO A 259 26.08 -14.05 -8.62
N ILE A 260 26.92 -13.27 -9.30
CA ILE A 260 26.63 -11.86 -9.61
C ILE A 260 25.28 -11.65 -10.28
N LYS A 261 24.88 -12.52 -11.21
CA LYS A 261 23.58 -12.43 -11.90
C LYS A 261 22.38 -12.54 -10.95
N LYS A 262 22.56 -13.15 -9.78
CA LYS A 262 21.54 -13.35 -8.74
C LYS A 262 21.70 -12.40 -7.54
N THR A 263 22.47 -11.31 -7.70
CA THR A 263 22.65 -10.30 -6.64
C THR A 263 21.31 -9.73 -6.16
N ARG A 264 20.34 -9.52 -7.07
CA ARG A 264 19.01 -9.03 -6.71
C ARG A 264 18.27 -9.99 -5.79
N ASP A 265 18.30 -11.29 -6.11
CA ASP A 265 17.64 -12.33 -5.31
C ASP A 265 18.26 -12.41 -3.91
N LEU A 266 19.58 -12.27 -3.82
CA LEU A 266 20.33 -12.21 -2.56
C LEU A 266 19.83 -11.06 -1.67
N ILE A 267 19.65 -9.85 -2.23
CA ILE A 267 19.18 -8.68 -1.49
C ILE A 267 17.72 -8.86 -1.04
N VAL A 268 16.83 -9.28 -1.94
CA VAL A 268 15.40 -9.47 -1.63
C VAL A 268 15.21 -10.50 -0.51
N LYS A 269 16.01 -11.57 -0.51
CA LYS A 269 15.99 -12.61 0.54
C LYS A 269 16.26 -12.04 1.94
N GLN A 270 17.07 -10.98 2.05
CA GLN A 270 17.39 -10.36 3.34
C GLN A 270 16.27 -9.47 3.90
N LYS A 271 15.23 -9.16 3.11
CA LYS A 271 14.14 -8.24 3.48
C LYS A 271 14.70 -6.93 4.05
N PRO A 272 15.39 -6.14 3.22
CA PRO A 272 16.07 -4.94 3.68
C PRO A 272 15.07 -3.96 4.29
N TYR A 273 15.52 -3.27 5.32
CA TYR A 273 14.84 -2.12 5.89
C TYR A 273 15.18 -0.86 5.09
N TYR A 274 16.47 -0.65 4.79
CA TYR A 274 16.92 0.24 3.73
C TYR A 274 18.24 -0.26 3.12
N LEU A 275 18.53 0.20 1.90
CA LEU A 275 19.73 -0.11 1.13
C LEU A 275 20.44 1.19 0.75
N PHE A 276 21.76 1.25 0.92
CA PHE A 276 22.63 2.26 0.32
C PHE A 276 23.36 1.63 -0.86
N SER A 277 23.34 2.26 -2.03
CA SER A 277 23.99 1.76 -3.24
C SER A 277 24.85 2.85 -3.89
N LEU A 278 26.10 2.51 -4.21
CA LEU A 278 27.04 3.41 -4.91
C LEU A 278 26.68 3.63 -6.39
N VAL A 279 25.86 2.76 -6.96
CA VAL A 279 25.44 2.81 -8.36
C VAL A 279 23.95 2.50 -8.43
N ASN A 280 23.21 3.16 -9.32
CA ASN A 280 21.79 2.90 -9.59
C ASN A 280 21.52 1.53 -10.27
N SER A 281 22.36 0.53 -10.00
CA SER A 281 22.28 -0.82 -10.57
C SER A 281 21.31 -1.73 -9.82
N ILE A 282 20.84 -1.34 -8.63
CA ILE A 282 20.02 -2.18 -7.77
C ILE A 282 18.62 -1.56 -7.66
N LYS A 283 17.71 -1.97 -8.56
CA LYS A 283 16.30 -1.59 -8.48
C LYS A 283 15.59 -2.45 -7.42
N THR A 284 15.07 -1.80 -6.39
CA THR A 284 14.29 -2.45 -5.32
C THR A 284 13.04 -1.62 -5.02
N ASP A 285 11.97 -2.26 -4.52
CA ASP A 285 10.76 -1.57 -4.05
C ASP A 285 10.89 -1.07 -2.59
N ASP A 286 12.01 -1.41 -1.94
CA ASP A 286 12.38 -1.04 -0.58
C ASP A 286 13.02 0.36 -0.53
N VAL A 287 13.22 0.87 0.69
CA VAL A 287 13.81 2.20 0.91
C VAL A 287 15.27 2.22 0.45
N LEU A 288 15.62 3.19 -0.40
CA LEU A 288 16.89 3.21 -1.12
C LEU A 288 17.61 4.56 -0.97
N ILE A 289 18.91 4.50 -0.79
CA ILE A 289 19.82 5.63 -0.91
C ILE A 289 20.72 5.36 -2.12
N VAL A 290 20.74 6.27 -3.09
CA VAL A 290 21.56 6.16 -4.29
C VAL A 290 22.57 7.30 -4.29
N LEU A 291 23.82 6.97 -4.61
CA LEU A 291 24.82 7.98 -4.93
C LEU A 291 24.75 8.33 -6.43
N ASP A 292 24.47 9.58 -6.74
CA ASP A 292 24.56 10.13 -8.09
C ASP A 292 25.24 11.51 -8.06
N PRO A 293 26.53 11.59 -8.43
CA PRO A 293 27.28 12.85 -8.43
C PRO A 293 26.76 13.91 -9.40
N SER A 294 25.90 13.52 -10.36
CA SER A 294 25.36 14.41 -11.39
C SER A 294 24.05 15.10 -10.97
N GLU A 295 23.38 14.58 -9.94
CA GLU A 295 22.11 15.11 -9.45
C GLU A 295 22.27 15.87 -8.12
N GLU A 296 21.34 16.77 -7.82
CA GLU A 296 21.25 17.39 -6.49
C GLU A 296 20.60 16.43 -5.49
N THR A 297 20.91 16.62 -4.20
CA THR A 297 20.31 15.84 -3.12
C THR A 297 18.80 15.98 -3.14
N SER A 298 18.11 14.89 -3.43
CA SER A 298 16.65 14.88 -3.61
C SER A 298 16.03 13.63 -3.00
N LEU A 299 14.77 13.75 -2.59
CA LEU A 299 13.98 12.64 -2.08
C LEU A 299 12.70 12.53 -2.89
N VAL A 300 12.62 11.45 -3.67
CA VAL A 300 11.46 11.09 -4.50
C VAL A 300 10.94 9.74 -4.02
N ASP A 301 9.72 9.73 -3.52
CA ASP A 301 9.07 8.57 -2.90
C ASP A 301 9.92 7.91 -1.81
N LYS A 302 10.56 6.78 -2.11
CA LYS A 302 11.39 6.00 -1.17
C LYS A 302 12.89 6.06 -1.50
N VAL A 303 13.27 6.91 -2.46
CA VAL A 303 14.64 6.99 -2.97
C VAL A 303 15.25 8.34 -2.59
N LEU A 304 16.30 8.30 -1.77
CA LEU A 304 17.15 9.44 -1.47
C LEU A 304 18.36 9.42 -2.41
N THR A 305 18.44 10.39 -3.31
CA THR A 305 19.64 10.61 -4.14
C THR A 305 20.59 11.53 -3.37
N LEU A 306 21.85 11.12 -3.25
CA LEU A 306 22.94 11.89 -2.66
C LEU A 306 23.95 12.25 -3.74
N LYS A 307 24.45 13.49 -3.69
CA LYS A 307 25.51 13.97 -4.60
C LYS A 307 26.88 13.41 -4.26
N GLU A 308 27.19 13.27 -2.97
CA GLU A 308 28.50 12.86 -2.48
C GLU A 308 28.35 11.68 -1.52
N SER A 309 29.34 10.77 -1.53
CA SER A 309 29.31 9.60 -0.66
C SER A 309 29.58 10.05 0.78
N PRO A 310 28.69 9.76 1.73
CA PRO A 310 28.90 10.14 3.13
C PRO A 310 29.90 9.23 3.85
N VAL A 311 30.28 8.11 3.24
CA VAL A 311 31.11 7.07 3.83
C VAL A 311 32.17 6.64 2.83
N GLU A 312 33.41 6.49 3.30
CA GLU A 312 34.48 5.85 2.54
C GLU A 312 34.27 4.34 2.50
N LEU A 313 34.06 3.79 1.30
CA LEU A 313 33.84 2.37 1.07
C LEU A 313 35.08 1.73 0.46
N GLY A 314 35.48 0.58 1.03
CA GLY A 314 36.63 -0.18 0.56
C GLY A 314 36.42 -0.81 -0.82
N SER A 315 37.51 -1.33 -1.40
CA SER A 315 37.49 -1.98 -2.72
C SER A 315 36.45 -3.10 -2.81
N GLY A 316 35.65 -3.10 -3.87
CA GLY A 316 34.64 -4.12 -4.15
C GLY A 316 33.34 -3.97 -3.37
N VAL A 317 33.23 -3.01 -2.44
CA VAL A 317 31.95 -2.68 -1.79
C VAL A 317 31.09 -1.90 -2.76
N VAL A 318 29.85 -2.35 -2.97
CA VAL A 318 28.88 -1.70 -3.87
C VAL A 318 27.66 -1.16 -3.13
N GLY A 319 27.45 -1.57 -1.87
CA GLY A 319 26.36 -1.06 -1.06
C GLY A 319 26.39 -1.50 0.40
N LEU A 320 25.51 -0.90 1.20
CA LEU A 320 25.28 -1.21 2.61
C LEU A 320 23.81 -1.58 2.82
N ILE A 321 23.54 -2.64 3.58
CA ILE A 321 22.19 -3.17 3.80
C ILE A 321 21.92 -3.20 5.30
N LYS A 322 20.82 -2.56 5.72
CA LYS A 322 20.26 -2.74 7.05
C LYS A 322 19.04 -3.64 6.92
N THR A 323 19.00 -4.76 7.65
CA THR A 323 17.84 -5.66 7.64
C THR A 323 16.75 -5.17 8.60
N LYS A 324 15.53 -5.71 8.48
CA LYS A 324 14.45 -5.45 9.47
C LYS A 324 14.78 -5.94 10.89
N SER A 325 15.69 -6.91 11.04
CA SER A 325 16.25 -7.33 12.34
C SER A 325 17.26 -6.33 12.91
N LYS A 326 17.49 -5.19 12.25
CA LYS A 326 18.48 -4.16 12.59
C LYS A 326 19.94 -4.61 12.50
N GLU A 327 20.21 -5.72 11.83
CA GLU A 327 21.57 -6.18 11.57
C GLU A 327 22.12 -5.50 10.32
N GLY A 328 23.39 -5.11 10.39
CA GLY A 328 24.09 -4.44 9.31
C GLY A 328 24.94 -5.39 8.47
N SER A 329 24.92 -5.20 7.16
CA SER A 329 25.77 -5.95 6.24
C SER A 329 26.29 -5.06 5.12
N VAL A 330 27.49 -5.38 4.64
CA VAL A 330 28.14 -4.75 3.50
C VAL A 330 27.99 -5.68 2.30
N LEU A 331 27.47 -5.16 1.19
CA LEU A 331 27.39 -5.88 -0.07
C LEU A 331 28.68 -5.65 -0.86
N LYS A 332 29.47 -6.72 -1.01
CA LYS A 332 30.65 -6.73 -1.88
C LYS A 332 30.33 -7.45 -3.18
N ARG A 333 30.81 -6.93 -4.32
CA ARG A 333 30.62 -7.53 -5.64
C ARG A 333 31.93 -7.47 -6.44
N GLY A 334 32.32 -8.61 -7.00
CA GLY A 334 33.48 -8.71 -7.89
C GLY A 334 34.24 -10.03 -7.72
N LEU A 335 35.43 -10.06 -8.30
CA LEU A 335 36.35 -11.19 -8.22
C LEU A 335 36.82 -11.44 -6.78
N CYS A 336 36.68 -12.69 -6.33
CA CYS A 336 37.18 -13.15 -5.05
C CYS A 336 37.77 -14.56 -5.16
N GLU A 337 38.65 -14.91 -4.23
CA GLU A 337 39.31 -16.21 -4.19
C GLU A 337 38.49 -17.22 -3.37
N VAL A 338 38.19 -18.35 -3.99
CA VAL A 338 37.58 -19.55 -3.40
C VAL A 338 38.54 -20.71 -3.53
N SER A 339 38.44 -21.72 -2.67
CA SER A 339 39.21 -22.96 -2.81
C SER A 339 38.33 -24.07 -3.35
N TYR A 340 38.79 -24.79 -4.37
CA TYR A 340 38.17 -26.03 -4.81
C TYR A 340 39.20 -27.15 -4.76
N ARG A 341 38.92 -28.20 -3.97
CA ARG A 341 39.83 -29.33 -3.74
C ARG A 341 41.27 -28.91 -3.39
N GLY A 342 41.39 -27.87 -2.55
CA GLY A 342 42.67 -27.32 -2.09
C GLY A 342 43.37 -26.38 -3.07
N GLN A 343 42.83 -26.16 -4.28
CA GLN A 343 43.39 -25.22 -5.26
C GLN A 343 42.65 -23.88 -5.22
N PRO A 344 43.36 -22.74 -5.17
CA PRO A 344 42.73 -21.42 -5.22
C PRO A 344 42.19 -21.14 -6.63
N ARG A 345 40.97 -20.60 -6.69
CA ARG A 345 40.27 -20.22 -7.92
C ARG A 345 39.65 -18.85 -7.76
N LEU A 346 39.59 -18.08 -8.84
CA LEU A 346 38.93 -16.78 -8.86
C LEU A 346 37.53 -16.92 -9.45
N VAL A 347 36.53 -16.42 -8.72
CA VAL A 347 35.12 -16.40 -9.14
C VAL A 347 34.48 -15.05 -8.85
N ASP A 348 33.48 -14.71 -9.65
CA ASP A 348 32.72 -13.47 -9.50
C ASP A 348 31.49 -13.71 -8.61
N LEU A 349 31.52 -13.15 -7.40
CA LEU A 349 30.48 -13.31 -6.41
C LEU A 349 29.94 -11.99 -5.90
N ALA A 350 28.68 -12.03 -5.46
CA ALA A 350 28.09 -11.05 -4.58
C ALA A 350 28.07 -11.63 -3.15
N LEU A 351 28.72 -10.96 -2.22
CA LEU A 351 28.90 -11.41 -0.84
C LEU A 351 28.23 -10.42 0.12
N LEU A 352 27.47 -10.94 1.09
CA LEU A 352 27.00 -10.17 2.23
C LEU A 352 27.91 -10.43 3.42
N VAL A 353 28.67 -9.40 3.81
CA VAL A 353 29.61 -9.47 4.92
C VAL A 353 29.01 -8.71 6.11
N GLU A 354 28.96 -9.34 7.28
CA GLU A 354 28.48 -8.68 8.50
C GLU A 354 29.39 -7.51 8.88
N SER A 355 28.82 -6.31 8.97
CA SER A 355 29.54 -5.12 9.43
C SER A 355 28.54 -4.04 9.80
N ASN A 356 28.64 -3.57 11.04
CA ASN A 356 27.83 -2.46 11.55
C ASN A 356 28.58 -1.12 11.51
N GLU A 357 29.90 -1.11 11.45
CA GLU A 357 30.71 0.12 11.53
C GLU A 357 30.35 1.13 10.44
N LYS A 358 30.35 0.69 9.18
CA LYS A 358 30.05 1.55 8.03
C LYS A 358 28.59 1.98 7.96
N LEU A 359 27.68 1.16 8.49
CA LEU A 359 26.27 1.53 8.61
C LEU A 359 26.05 2.55 9.72
N ASN A 360 26.74 2.43 10.85
CA ASN A 360 26.68 3.42 11.92
C ASN A 360 27.23 4.78 11.46
N GLU A 361 28.30 4.78 10.64
CA GLU A 361 28.84 5.99 10.00
C GLU A 361 27.80 6.66 9.09
N LEU A 362 27.11 5.87 8.25
CA LEU A 362 26.01 6.35 7.40
C LEU A 362 24.82 6.87 8.22
N GLU A 363 24.37 6.12 9.23
CA GLU A 363 23.27 6.53 10.11
C GLU A 363 23.62 7.83 10.85
N HIS A 364 24.86 7.98 11.31
CA HIS A 364 25.36 9.21 11.93
C HIS A 364 25.30 10.40 10.96
N PHE A 365 25.70 10.21 9.70
CA PHE A 365 25.56 11.25 8.67
C PHE A 365 24.09 11.65 8.46
N LEU A 366 23.19 10.68 8.31
CA LEU A 366 21.75 10.95 8.15
C LEU A 366 21.19 11.74 9.36
N LEU A 367 21.69 11.46 10.56
CA LEU A 367 21.29 12.11 11.81
C LEU A 367 22.00 13.45 12.09
N THR A 368 22.97 13.88 11.27
CA THR A 368 23.72 15.13 11.46
C THR A 368 23.58 16.12 10.30
N SER A 369 23.25 15.67 9.09
CA SER A 369 23.10 16.53 7.90
C SER A 369 21.95 17.56 7.99
N ASN A 370 22.19 18.81 7.58
CA ASN A 370 21.20 19.88 7.62
C ASN A 370 20.25 19.93 6.40
N ASP A 371 20.44 19.04 5.41
CA ASP A 371 19.57 18.98 4.24
C ASP A 371 18.17 18.44 4.61
N ILE A 372 17.12 19.13 4.17
CA ILE A 372 15.73 18.78 4.52
C ILE A 372 15.34 17.40 4.00
N ASN A 373 15.76 17.02 2.78
CA ASN A 373 15.45 15.70 2.22
C ASN A 373 16.15 14.59 3.02
N ILE A 374 17.39 14.84 3.48
CA ILE A 374 18.13 13.90 4.34
C ILE A 374 17.49 13.82 5.73
N ILE A 375 17.06 14.95 6.32
CA ILE A 375 16.34 14.96 7.61
C ILE A 375 15.04 14.16 7.49
N ILE A 376 14.26 14.35 6.41
CA ILE A 376 13.04 13.57 6.16
C ILE A 376 13.37 12.09 6.04
N PHE A 377 14.41 11.73 5.29
CA PHE A 377 14.84 10.34 5.13
C PHE A 377 15.29 9.70 6.45
N SER A 378 15.93 10.48 7.33
CA SER A 378 16.41 10.01 8.64
C SER A 378 15.29 9.47 9.55
N ALA A 379 14.01 9.70 9.23
CA ALA A 379 12.86 9.07 9.89
C ALA A 379 12.84 7.54 9.78
N VAL A 380 13.56 6.97 8.81
CA VAL A 380 13.81 5.52 8.71
C VAL A 380 14.71 5.06 9.86
N VAL A 381 15.72 5.85 10.23
CA VAL A 381 16.63 5.52 11.35
C VAL A 381 15.97 5.81 12.69
N GLY A 382 15.35 6.99 12.82
CA GLY A 382 14.72 7.43 14.06
C GLY A 382 13.70 8.54 13.85
N VAL A 383 12.41 8.22 13.95
CA VAL A 383 11.30 9.15 13.71
C VAL A 383 11.36 10.38 14.61
N GLN A 384 11.61 10.20 15.91
CA GLN A 384 11.61 11.32 16.86
C GLN A 384 12.74 12.32 16.57
N GLN A 385 13.96 11.81 16.33
CA GLN A 385 15.14 12.63 16.02
C GLN A 385 14.97 13.38 14.70
N ALA A 386 14.41 12.73 13.68
CA ALA A 386 14.12 13.36 12.39
C ALA A 386 13.14 14.52 12.55
N ILE A 387 12.04 14.31 13.29
CA ILE A 387 11.04 15.34 13.55
C ILE A 387 11.62 16.49 14.36
N GLU A 388 12.42 16.22 15.40
CA GLU A 388 13.06 17.27 16.21
C GLU A 388 13.97 18.19 15.40
N ARG A 389 14.64 17.66 14.38
CA ARG A 389 15.56 18.40 13.51
C ARG A 389 14.87 19.18 12.40
N LEU A 390 13.61 18.87 12.07
CA LEU A 390 12.87 19.64 11.07
C LEU A 390 12.72 21.12 11.49
N PRO A 391 12.88 22.07 10.56
CA PRO A 391 12.64 23.48 10.85
C PRO A 391 11.15 23.76 11.09
N ARG A 392 10.85 24.89 11.75
CA ARG A 392 9.47 25.38 11.82
C ARG A 392 9.07 25.99 10.48
N VAL A 393 8.00 25.52 9.87
CA VAL A 393 7.54 25.89 8.53
C VAL A 393 6.03 26.11 8.48
N TYR A 394 5.52 26.63 7.36
CA TYR A 394 4.08 26.84 7.18
C TYR A 394 3.36 25.52 6.86
N MET A 395 2.04 25.51 7.04
CA MET A 395 1.23 24.29 7.02
C MET A 395 1.41 23.45 5.75
N LEU A 396 1.48 24.08 4.56
CA LEU A 396 1.68 23.38 3.29
C LEU A 396 2.95 22.49 3.31
N GLN A 397 4.05 23.05 3.80
CA GLN A 397 5.33 22.33 3.90
C GLN A 397 5.30 21.25 4.99
N VAL A 398 4.56 21.45 6.08
CA VAL A 398 4.37 20.40 7.11
C VAL A 398 3.62 19.20 6.53
N VAL A 399 2.59 19.44 5.71
CA VAL A 399 1.87 18.37 5.00
C VAL A 399 2.82 17.62 4.07
N GLU A 400 3.63 18.34 3.28
CA GLU A 400 4.64 17.72 2.41
C GLU A 400 5.65 16.87 3.19
N TYR A 401 6.16 17.37 4.32
CA TYR A 401 7.08 16.63 5.19
C TYR A 401 6.43 15.36 5.73
N TYR A 402 5.19 15.47 6.22
CA TYR A 402 4.46 14.32 6.75
C TYR A 402 4.20 13.25 5.68
N GLU A 403 3.73 13.64 4.50
CA GLU A 403 3.46 12.69 3.40
C GLU A 403 4.73 11.97 2.94
N LYS A 404 5.86 12.69 2.81
CA LYS A 404 7.15 12.07 2.50
C LYS A 404 7.62 11.12 3.62
N MET A 405 7.55 11.54 4.88
CA MET A 405 7.95 10.70 6.02
C MET A 405 7.07 9.44 6.16
N LYS A 406 5.75 9.58 5.95
CA LYS A 406 4.79 8.47 6.04
C LYS A 406 5.04 7.39 4.98
N LYS A 407 5.50 7.77 3.78
CA LYS A 407 5.89 6.82 2.72
C LYS A 407 7.13 5.99 3.10
N LEU A 408 8.02 6.56 3.91
CA LEU A 408 9.25 5.91 4.36
C LEU A 408 9.01 5.04 5.60
N ASN A 409 8.25 5.55 6.57
CA ASN A 409 7.95 4.88 7.81
C ASN A 409 6.48 5.09 8.21
N THR A 410 5.73 3.99 8.31
CA THR A 410 4.30 3.99 8.64
C THR A 410 3.99 4.36 10.09
N GLU A 411 4.99 4.35 10.99
CA GLU A 411 4.84 4.69 12.41
C GLU A 411 4.80 6.20 12.68
N VAL A 412 4.98 7.03 11.65
CA VAL A 412 5.00 8.48 11.78
C VAL A 412 3.59 8.99 12.08
N SER A 413 3.39 9.49 13.31
CA SER A 413 2.15 10.17 13.70
C SER A 413 2.19 11.65 13.29
N PRO A 414 1.11 12.18 12.67
CA PRO A 414 1.05 13.60 12.30
C PRO A 414 1.21 14.50 13.54
N HIS A 415 0.65 14.12 14.69
CA HIS A 415 0.67 14.93 15.91
C HIS A 415 2.08 15.32 16.39
N HIS A 416 3.11 14.53 16.07
CA HIS A 416 4.50 14.86 16.41
C HIS A 416 5.01 16.11 15.67
N LEU A 417 4.46 16.43 14.49
CA LEU A 417 4.85 17.61 13.71
C LEU A 417 4.18 18.91 14.19
N ARG A 418 3.26 18.85 15.16
CA ARG A 418 2.51 20.02 15.64
C ARG A 418 3.41 21.19 16.04
N LYS A 419 4.53 20.91 16.74
CA LYS A 419 5.50 21.93 17.20
C LYS A 419 6.32 22.56 16.05
N LYS A 420 6.19 22.04 14.83
CA LYS A 420 6.86 22.51 13.62
C LYS A 420 6.00 23.43 12.77
N VAL A 421 4.71 23.55 13.07
CA VAL A 421 3.80 24.46 12.37
C VAL A 421 4.06 25.89 12.86
N LYS A 422 4.35 26.80 11.93
CA LYS A 422 4.33 28.25 12.17
C LYS A 422 2.90 28.77 12.30
N LEU A 423 2.74 30.03 12.71
CA LEU A 423 1.42 30.68 12.79
C LEU A 423 0.67 30.56 11.46
N LEU A 424 -0.61 30.18 11.55
CA LEU A 424 -1.49 29.92 10.41
C LEU A 424 -1.94 31.25 9.79
N ARG A 425 -1.75 31.41 8.48
CA ARG A 425 -1.94 32.69 7.79
C ARG A 425 -3.22 32.80 6.95
N SER A 426 -3.87 31.67 6.67
CA SER A 426 -5.07 31.66 5.82
C SER A 426 -6.11 30.65 6.30
N LYS A 427 -7.33 30.78 5.79
CA LYS A 427 -8.45 29.85 6.06
C LYS A 427 -8.12 28.43 5.60
N GLU A 428 -7.41 28.30 4.47
CA GLU A 428 -6.98 27.02 3.90
C GLU A 428 -5.92 26.36 4.79
N GLU A 429 -4.98 27.13 5.37
CA GLU A 429 -4.01 26.60 6.33
C GLU A 429 -4.71 26.11 7.61
N VAL A 430 -5.74 26.83 8.11
CA VAL A 430 -6.54 26.40 9.27
C VAL A 430 -7.31 25.11 8.99
N ALA A 431 -7.95 25.00 7.83
CA ALA A 431 -8.65 23.78 7.44
C ALA A 431 -7.69 22.58 7.30
N SER A 432 -6.53 22.80 6.67
CA SER A 432 -5.49 21.79 6.52
C SER A 432 -4.94 21.32 7.88
N TYR A 433 -4.72 22.26 8.81
CA TYR A 433 -4.32 21.98 10.17
C TYR A 433 -5.37 21.12 10.90
N ALA A 434 -6.64 21.54 10.86
CA ALA A 434 -7.74 20.81 11.49
C ALA A 434 -7.87 19.38 10.95
N GLN A 435 -7.70 19.20 9.64
CA GLN A 435 -7.77 17.91 8.98
C GLN A 435 -6.58 17.00 9.31
N LEU A 436 -5.34 17.52 9.28
CA LEU A 436 -4.14 16.72 9.51
C LEU A 436 -4.04 16.25 10.97
N PHE A 437 -4.41 17.10 11.92
CA PHE A 437 -4.31 16.82 13.36
C PHE A 437 -5.65 16.43 14.00
N ASN A 438 -6.73 16.32 13.23
CA ASN A 438 -8.08 16.05 13.73
C ASN A 438 -8.49 16.96 14.91
N GLU A 439 -8.17 18.26 14.81
CA GLU A 439 -8.34 19.23 15.89
C GLU A 439 -9.51 20.18 15.61
N GLN A 440 -10.51 20.19 16.50
CA GLN A 440 -11.71 21.02 16.37
C GLN A 440 -11.71 22.26 17.28
N ASN A 441 -10.65 22.48 18.05
CA ASN A 441 -10.55 23.53 19.07
C ASN A 441 -9.21 24.29 18.98
N ILE A 442 -8.95 24.87 17.80
CA ILE A 442 -7.73 25.63 17.52
C ILE A 442 -7.78 26.96 18.29
N GLN A 443 -6.75 27.22 19.08
CA GLN A 443 -6.58 28.46 19.81
C GLN A 443 -6.21 29.61 18.87
N LEU A 444 -6.69 30.82 19.15
CA LEU A 444 -6.39 32.01 18.35
C LEU A 444 -4.88 32.32 18.26
N ASP A 445 -4.13 31.99 19.30
CA ASP A 445 -2.68 32.18 19.35
C ASP A 445 -1.90 31.33 18.34
N ALA A 446 -2.53 30.32 17.74
CA ALA A 446 -1.95 29.53 16.66
C ALA A 446 -2.07 30.22 15.29
N LEU A 447 -2.84 31.31 15.18
CA LEU A 447 -3.06 32.05 13.95
C LEU A 447 -2.20 33.32 13.90
N ALA A 448 -1.85 33.75 12.70
CA ALA A 448 -1.33 35.08 12.47
C ALA A 448 -2.43 36.12 12.78
N PRO A 449 -2.09 37.29 13.36
CA PRO A 449 -3.09 38.30 13.72
C PRO A 449 -3.99 38.71 12.56
N GLU A 450 -3.44 38.88 11.36
CA GLU A 450 -4.19 39.26 10.15
C GLU A 450 -5.21 38.19 9.76
N CYS A 451 -4.83 36.91 9.89
CA CYS A 451 -5.70 35.78 9.61
C CYS A 451 -6.86 35.72 10.61
N ALA A 452 -6.56 35.87 11.90
CA ALA A 452 -7.56 35.88 12.96
C ALA A 452 -8.59 37.00 12.75
N VAL A 453 -8.13 38.22 12.47
CA VAL A 453 -9.01 39.37 12.15
C VAL A 453 -9.89 39.07 10.94
N THR A 454 -9.32 38.55 9.86
CA THR A 454 -10.06 38.27 8.61
C THR A 454 -11.15 37.22 8.84
N LEU A 455 -10.85 36.16 9.60
CA LEU A 455 -11.83 35.11 9.93
C LEU A 455 -12.97 35.63 10.81
N ILE A 456 -12.66 36.47 11.81
CA ILE A 456 -13.66 37.09 12.67
C ILE A 456 -14.58 38.01 11.86
N ASN A 457 -14.01 38.90 11.03
CA ASN A 457 -14.79 39.85 10.24
C ASN A 457 -15.70 39.13 9.23
N ASN A 458 -15.19 38.11 8.53
CA ASN A 458 -16.00 37.31 7.61
C ASN A 458 -17.11 36.52 8.33
N ALA A 459 -16.86 36.01 9.54
CA ALA A 459 -17.88 35.32 10.32
C ALA A 459 -19.03 36.26 10.72
N ILE A 460 -18.73 37.52 11.07
CA ILE A 460 -19.76 38.49 11.50
C ILE A 460 -20.52 39.06 10.30
N ILE A 461 -19.80 39.51 9.26
CA ILE A 461 -20.39 40.20 8.11
C ILE A 461 -21.05 39.20 7.15
N LYS A 462 -20.35 38.12 6.80
CA LYS A 462 -20.77 37.16 5.78
C LYS A 462 -21.38 35.89 6.37
N ARG A 463 -21.38 35.72 7.69
CA ARG A 463 -21.83 34.47 8.36
C ARG A 463 -21.09 33.24 7.86
N GLU A 464 -19.83 33.43 7.49
CA GLU A 464 -18.99 32.31 7.10
C GLU A 464 -18.69 31.43 8.33
N PRO A 465 -18.87 30.10 8.22
CA PRO A 465 -18.58 29.21 9.33
C PRO A 465 -17.07 29.17 9.59
N THR A 466 -16.67 29.42 10.83
CA THR A 466 -15.30 29.24 11.32
C THR A 466 -15.19 27.91 12.05
N SER A 467 -15.44 26.82 11.34
CA SER A 467 -15.30 25.47 11.92
C SER A 467 -13.87 25.28 12.43
N SER A 468 -13.73 24.57 13.55
CA SER A 468 -12.45 24.19 14.17
C SER A 468 -11.75 25.24 15.04
N LEU A 469 -12.26 26.48 15.13
CA LEU A 469 -11.75 27.46 16.09
C LEU A 469 -12.38 27.29 17.47
N SER A 470 -11.60 27.57 18.52
CA SER A 470 -12.08 27.66 19.91
C SER A 470 -13.25 28.62 20.12
N ILE A 471 -13.25 29.71 19.35
CA ILE A 471 -14.27 30.77 19.40
C ILE A 471 -15.45 30.55 18.44
N SER A 472 -15.51 29.42 17.74
CA SER A 472 -16.50 29.16 16.70
C SER A 472 -17.96 29.27 17.19
N LYS A 473 -18.28 28.66 18.33
CA LYS A 473 -19.60 28.74 18.95
C LYS A 473 -19.97 30.16 19.40
N PRO A 474 -19.18 30.86 20.25
CA PRO A 474 -19.54 32.21 20.67
C PRO A 474 -19.60 33.20 19.49
N LEU A 475 -18.76 33.04 18.46
CA LEU A 475 -18.79 33.88 17.27
C LEU A 475 -20.05 33.66 16.42
N ALA A 476 -20.52 32.41 16.30
CA ALA A 476 -21.78 32.10 15.62
C ALA A 476 -22.99 32.71 16.35
N GLU A 477 -23.01 32.62 17.68
CA GLU A 477 -24.07 33.23 18.50
C GLU A 477 -24.09 34.76 18.34
N LEU A 478 -22.91 35.42 18.31
CA LEU A 478 -22.79 36.85 18.06
C LEU A 478 -23.28 37.23 16.65
N ALA A 479 -22.84 36.48 15.62
CA ALA A 479 -23.27 36.71 14.24
C ALA A 479 -24.79 36.53 14.06
N ASP A 480 -25.42 35.62 14.82
CA ASP A 480 -26.87 35.42 14.81
C ASP A 480 -27.64 36.57 15.45
N VAL A 481 -27.15 37.12 16.55
CA VAL A 481 -27.77 38.29 17.18
C VAL A 481 -27.59 39.52 16.29
N TYR A 482 -26.40 39.72 15.71
CA TYR A 482 -26.11 40.80 14.77
C TYR A 482 -27.07 40.78 13.57
N ALA A 483 -27.18 39.62 12.91
CA ALA A 483 -28.07 39.46 11.77
C ALA A 483 -29.56 39.56 12.15
N SER A 484 -29.95 39.08 13.34
CA SER A 484 -31.32 39.23 13.84
C SER A 484 -31.68 40.70 14.05
N LEU A 485 -30.75 41.51 14.54
CA LEU A 485 -30.94 42.95 14.68
C LEU A 485 -31.06 43.59 13.29
N ARG A 486 -30.09 43.35 12.40
CA ARG A 486 -30.07 43.87 11.02
C ARG A 486 -31.35 43.55 10.25
N ASN A 487 -31.84 42.31 10.34
CA ASN A 487 -33.07 41.87 9.67
C ASN A 487 -34.32 42.56 10.22
N LYS A 488 -34.36 42.85 11.53
CA LYS A 488 -35.51 43.48 12.18
C LYS A 488 -35.53 45.00 12.01
N THR A 489 -34.38 45.64 11.89
CA THR A 489 -34.24 47.10 11.69
C THR A 489 -34.19 47.47 10.22
N GLY A 490 -33.77 46.55 9.34
CA GLY A 490 -33.46 46.84 7.94
C GLY A 490 -32.19 47.66 7.75
N GLN A 491 -31.44 47.90 8.83
CA GLN A 491 -30.28 48.78 8.89
C GLN A 491 -29.06 48.02 9.37
N ASP A 492 -27.91 48.28 8.74
CA ASP A 492 -26.63 47.68 9.10
C ASP A 492 -25.86 48.61 10.04
N LEU A 493 -25.61 48.14 11.27
CA LEU A 493 -25.09 49.00 12.35
C LEU A 493 -23.67 49.50 12.05
N LEU A 494 -22.86 48.71 11.35
CA LEU A 494 -21.49 49.05 10.96
C LEU A 494 -21.45 50.25 9.98
N SER A 495 -22.45 50.39 9.12
CA SER A 495 -22.54 51.50 8.15
C SER A 495 -23.41 52.66 8.64
N LEU A 496 -24.08 52.53 9.78
CA LEU A 496 -25.02 53.52 10.29
C LEU A 496 -24.31 54.70 10.97
N ASN A 497 -24.66 55.93 10.57
CA ASN A 497 -24.19 57.16 11.22
C ASN A 497 -25.27 57.87 12.05
N ASN A 498 -26.54 57.69 11.72
CA ASN A 498 -27.66 58.22 12.49
C ASN A 498 -28.45 57.09 13.15
N PHE A 499 -28.40 57.01 14.49
CA PHE A 499 -29.05 55.96 15.27
C PHE A 499 -30.59 56.04 15.28
N ASP A 500 -31.18 57.21 15.02
CA ASP A 500 -32.63 57.39 14.97
C ASP A 500 -33.29 56.50 13.89
N LEU A 501 -32.55 56.17 12.83
CA LEU A 501 -32.98 55.29 11.75
C LEU A 501 -33.26 53.84 12.19
N LEU A 502 -32.79 53.43 13.37
CA LEU A 502 -33.04 52.08 13.91
C LEU A 502 -34.50 51.87 14.33
N LYS A 503 -35.27 52.96 14.56
CA LYS A 503 -36.67 52.96 15.03
C LYS A 503 -36.93 51.83 16.04
N LEU A 504 -36.22 51.88 17.18
CA LEU A 504 -36.23 50.78 18.14
C LEU A 504 -37.58 50.67 18.85
N ASN A 505 -37.94 49.42 19.14
CA ASN A 505 -38.99 49.07 20.09
C ASN A 505 -38.38 48.18 21.19
N VAL A 506 -39.18 47.79 22.19
CA VAL A 506 -38.71 46.96 23.30
C VAL A 506 -37.93 45.72 22.85
N ALA A 507 -38.43 45.01 21.83
CA ALA A 507 -37.81 43.78 21.36
C ALA A 507 -36.47 44.03 20.65
N ARG A 508 -36.37 45.10 19.84
CA ARG A 508 -35.12 45.49 19.15
C ARG A 508 -34.10 46.06 20.13
N TYR A 509 -34.53 46.84 21.12
CA TYR A 509 -33.66 47.37 22.17
C TYR A 509 -33.05 46.26 23.04
N LYS A 510 -33.85 45.24 23.42
CA LYS A 510 -33.32 44.05 24.11
C LYS A 510 -32.30 43.27 23.26
N LEU A 511 -32.48 43.22 21.94
CA LEU A 511 -31.50 42.61 21.04
C LEU A 511 -30.22 43.43 20.94
N LEU A 512 -30.32 44.77 20.94
CA LEU A 512 -29.16 45.67 20.95
C LEU A 512 -28.30 45.49 22.21
N HIS A 513 -28.93 45.43 23.39
CA HIS A 513 -28.25 45.13 24.64
C HIS A 513 -27.60 43.74 24.64
N ARG A 514 -28.35 42.71 24.21
CA ARG A 514 -27.79 41.35 24.09
C ARG A 514 -26.56 41.31 23.18
N LEU A 515 -26.59 42.05 22.08
CA LEU A 515 -25.46 42.14 21.16
C LEU A 515 -24.25 42.81 21.83
N HIS A 516 -24.46 43.89 22.57
CA HIS A 516 -23.42 44.57 23.34
C HIS A 516 -22.81 43.65 24.41
N ASP A 517 -23.63 42.94 25.17
CA ASP A 517 -23.16 41.97 26.18
C ASP A 517 -22.30 40.88 25.55
N GLN A 518 -22.72 40.33 24.39
CA GLN A 518 -21.95 39.31 23.68
C GLN A 518 -20.62 39.85 23.15
N VAL A 519 -20.59 41.08 22.62
CA VAL A 519 -19.34 41.71 22.17
C VAL A 519 -18.39 41.94 23.36
N ASN A 520 -18.90 42.33 24.53
CA ASN A 520 -18.09 42.50 25.74
C ASN A 520 -17.51 41.17 26.24
N VAL A 521 -18.32 40.11 26.33
CA VAL A 521 -17.84 38.77 26.68
C VAL A 521 -16.77 38.30 25.67
N PHE A 522 -16.98 38.57 24.39
CA PHE A 522 -16.03 38.20 23.36
C PHE A 522 -14.71 39.00 23.45
N ARG A 523 -14.79 40.30 23.77
CA ARG A 523 -13.64 41.18 24.02
C ARG A 523 -12.75 40.64 25.15
N GLU A 524 -13.35 40.18 26.25
CA GLU A 524 -12.60 39.62 27.38
C GLU A 524 -11.88 38.30 27.03
N SER A 525 -12.37 37.59 26.02
CA SER A 525 -11.84 36.28 25.61
C SER A 525 -10.73 36.33 24.54
N ILE A 526 -10.45 37.51 23.96
CA ILE A 526 -9.54 37.66 22.81
C ILE A 526 -8.41 38.64 23.11
N ASN A 527 -7.25 38.41 22.50
CA ASN A 527 -6.13 39.33 22.56
C ASN A 527 -6.53 40.76 22.12
N PRO A 528 -6.21 41.80 22.92
CA PRO A 528 -6.58 43.19 22.62
C PRO A 528 -6.18 43.66 21.21
N SER A 529 -5.04 43.22 20.70
CA SER A 529 -4.56 43.60 19.37
C SER A 529 -5.44 43.07 18.25
N ILE A 530 -5.92 41.82 18.36
CA ILE A 530 -6.84 41.21 17.38
C ILE A 530 -8.18 41.92 17.44
N PHE A 531 -8.68 42.18 18.65
CA PHE A 531 -9.95 42.87 18.85
C PHE A 531 -9.93 44.27 18.20
N ASN A 532 -8.91 45.08 18.52
CA ASN A 532 -8.80 46.48 18.06
C ASN A 532 -8.69 46.64 16.54
N CYS A 533 -8.12 45.64 15.85
CA CYS A 533 -7.98 45.66 14.40
C CYS A 533 -9.17 45.02 13.65
N SER A 534 -10.14 44.45 14.39
CA SER A 534 -11.32 43.81 13.80
C SER A 534 -12.53 44.73 13.74
N ASP A 535 -13.51 44.36 12.93
CA ASP A 535 -14.78 45.10 12.83
C ASP A 535 -15.59 45.05 14.14
N LEU A 536 -15.21 44.18 15.09
CA LEU A 536 -15.77 44.16 16.44
C LEU A 536 -15.46 45.42 17.23
N ALA A 537 -14.28 46.03 17.04
CA ALA A 537 -13.96 47.27 17.72
C ALA A 537 -14.85 48.42 17.24
N VAL A 538 -15.08 48.49 15.92
CA VAL A 538 -16.02 49.43 15.31
C VAL A 538 -17.44 49.14 15.77
N LEU A 539 -17.84 47.87 15.80
CA LEU A 539 -19.16 47.44 16.27
C LEU A 539 -19.38 47.83 17.73
N ASP A 540 -18.40 47.61 18.61
CA ASP A 540 -18.50 47.96 20.02
C ASP A 540 -18.64 49.48 20.24
N ASP A 541 -17.84 50.28 19.54
CA ASP A 541 -17.94 51.74 19.58
C ASP A 541 -19.33 52.21 19.11
N LYS A 542 -19.83 51.65 18.01
CA LYS A 542 -21.18 51.95 17.48
C LYS A 542 -22.28 51.52 18.44
N LEU A 543 -22.16 50.36 19.09
CA LEU A 543 -23.12 49.87 20.09
C LEU A 543 -23.15 50.78 21.31
N THR A 544 -21.97 51.15 21.82
CA THR A 544 -21.82 52.04 22.97
C THR A 544 -22.45 53.41 22.67
N LYS A 545 -22.18 53.97 21.49
CA LYS A 545 -22.78 55.24 21.04
C LYS A 545 -24.28 55.13 20.84
N ALA A 546 -24.78 54.05 20.25
CA ALA A 546 -26.21 53.82 20.07
C ALA A 546 -26.93 53.73 21.42
N LEU A 547 -26.41 52.94 22.36
CA LEU A 547 -26.99 52.79 23.68
C LEU A 547 -26.98 54.11 24.47
N ALA A 548 -25.90 54.87 24.40
CA ALA A 548 -25.82 56.20 25.00
C ALA A 548 -26.86 57.16 24.38
N HIS A 549 -26.98 57.19 23.06
CA HIS A 549 -27.97 57.99 22.34
C HIS A 549 -29.41 57.69 22.79
N PHE A 550 -29.79 56.41 22.84
CA PHE A 550 -31.13 56.03 23.29
C PHE A 550 -31.39 56.26 24.77
N SER A 551 -30.35 56.20 25.61
CA SER A 551 -30.47 56.47 27.05
C SER A 551 -30.66 57.97 27.36
N ILE A 552 -30.26 58.86 26.43
CA ILE A 552 -30.48 60.30 26.53
C ILE A 552 -31.90 60.67 26.06
N GLN A 553 -32.38 60.04 24.99
CA GLN A 553 -33.64 60.43 24.34
C GLN A 553 -34.89 59.76 24.94
N TYR A 554 -34.74 58.59 25.56
CA TYR A 554 -35.86 57.77 26.02
C TYR A 554 -35.64 57.30 27.45
N GLU A 555 -36.73 57.01 28.15
CA GLU A 555 -36.62 56.43 29.49
C GLU A 555 -36.00 55.02 29.43
N ASP A 556 -35.12 54.74 30.40
CA ASP A 556 -34.42 53.48 30.50
C ASP A 556 -35.38 52.33 30.85
N PRO A 557 -35.60 51.37 29.93
CA PRO A 557 -36.48 50.24 30.18
C PRO A 557 -35.92 49.23 31.18
N GLN A 558 -34.64 49.31 31.58
CA GLN A 558 -34.09 48.48 32.63
C GLN A 558 -34.55 48.93 34.03
N LYS A 559 -34.87 50.23 34.20
CA LYS A 559 -35.40 50.77 35.46
C LYS A 559 -36.89 50.49 35.64
N ILE A 560 -37.62 50.37 34.53
CA ILE A 560 -39.07 50.22 34.51
C ILE A 560 -39.45 48.79 34.09
N ASN A 561 -39.75 47.94 35.08
CA ASN A 561 -40.20 46.57 34.83
C ASN A 561 -41.72 46.44 34.59
N LYS A 562 -42.43 47.57 34.44
CA LYS A 562 -43.86 47.64 34.21
C LYS A 562 -44.17 48.19 32.82
N ARG A 563 -45.34 47.86 32.31
CA ARG A 563 -45.82 48.45 31.06
C ARG A 563 -46.33 49.86 31.33
N ILE A 564 -45.80 50.87 30.63
CA ILE A 564 -46.27 52.24 30.80
C ILE A 564 -47.61 52.46 30.08
N ILE A 565 -48.57 53.07 30.78
CA ILE A 565 -49.87 53.47 30.26
C ILE A 565 -49.90 54.99 30.21
N VAL A 566 -50.10 55.55 29.02
CA VAL A 566 -50.31 56.99 28.83
C VAL A 566 -51.77 57.22 28.54
N ILE A 567 -52.42 58.13 29.29
CA ILE A 567 -53.86 58.38 29.18
C ILE A 567 -54.15 59.75 28.58
N ASP A 568 -55.20 59.82 27.76
CA ASP A 568 -55.75 61.04 27.17
C ASP A 568 -56.87 61.65 28.05
N THR A 569 -57.10 62.96 27.93
CA THR A 569 -58.16 63.72 28.60
C THR A 569 -59.53 63.12 28.32
N ASN A 570 -59.81 62.74 27.07
CA ASN A 570 -61.10 62.15 26.68
C ASN A 570 -61.40 60.86 27.46
N CYS A 571 -60.41 60.01 27.71
CA CYS A 571 -60.58 58.78 28.49
C CYS A 571 -61.00 59.07 29.94
N LEU A 572 -60.43 60.11 30.55
CA LEU A 572 -60.76 60.52 31.91
C LEU A 572 -62.16 61.13 32.00
N MET A 573 -62.56 61.90 30.99
CA MET A 573 -63.88 62.54 30.90
C MET A 573 -65.01 61.53 30.67
N HIS A 574 -64.75 60.45 29.93
CA HIS A 574 -65.76 59.44 29.63
C HIS A 574 -65.75 58.23 30.57
N SER A 575 -64.63 57.93 31.23
CA SER A 575 -64.48 56.69 32.00
C SER A 575 -63.45 56.80 33.13
N LEU A 576 -63.70 57.70 34.08
CA LEU A 576 -62.83 57.89 35.26
C LEU A 576 -62.56 56.61 36.07
N HIS A 577 -63.54 55.70 36.13
CA HIS A 577 -63.42 54.39 36.79
C HIS A 577 -62.39 53.43 36.15
N LEU A 578 -61.83 53.79 34.98
CA LEU A 578 -60.70 53.10 34.37
C LEU A 578 -59.47 53.12 35.29
N LEU A 579 -59.26 54.22 36.02
CA LEU A 579 -58.10 54.39 36.92
C LEU A 579 -58.06 53.33 38.01
N ASP A 580 -59.23 52.90 38.51
CA ASP A 580 -59.35 51.86 39.55
C ASP A 580 -59.13 50.44 39.00
N LYS A 581 -59.12 50.29 37.66
CA LYS A 581 -59.01 49.01 36.96
C LYS A 581 -57.66 48.84 36.24
N ILE A 582 -56.72 49.76 36.45
CA ILE A 582 -55.35 49.64 35.93
C ILE A 582 -54.67 48.42 36.57
N LYS A 583 -54.00 47.61 35.75
CA LYS A 583 -53.40 46.36 36.20
C LYS A 583 -52.18 46.63 37.08
N PRO A 584 -51.87 45.78 38.08
CA PRO A 584 -50.63 45.90 38.87
C PRO A 584 -49.34 45.79 38.04
N SER A 585 -49.41 45.16 36.86
CA SER A 585 -48.31 45.04 35.89
C SER A 585 -48.10 46.29 35.02
N ASP A 586 -49.02 47.26 35.13
CA ASP A 586 -49.03 48.49 34.37
C ASP A 586 -48.71 49.66 35.31
N GLU A 587 -48.04 50.69 34.80
CA GLU A 587 -47.77 51.93 35.51
C GLU A 587 -48.36 53.09 34.72
N LEU A 588 -49.20 53.89 35.37
CA LEU A 588 -49.86 55.04 34.75
C LEU A 588 -48.89 56.23 34.71
N LYS A 589 -48.81 56.88 33.55
CA LYS A 589 -48.16 58.19 33.36
C LYS A 589 -49.18 59.16 32.77
N ILE A 590 -49.31 60.32 33.40
CA ILE A 590 -50.29 61.35 33.08
C ILE A 590 -49.55 62.49 32.40
N PRO A 591 -49.78 62.76 31.09
CA PRO A 591 -49.19 63.92 30.44
C PRO A 591 -49.63 65.21 31.14
N VAL A 592 -48.69 66.14 31.39
CA VAL A 592 -49.02 67.44 32.00
C VAL A 592 -50.07 68.19 31.19
N THR A 593 -50.07 68.07 29.86
CA THR A 593 -51.08 68.67 28.98
C THR A 593 -52.51 68.23 29.32
N VAL A 594 -52.73 66.97 29.73
CA VAL A 594 -54.04 66.47 30.17
C VAL A 594 -54.53 67.23 31.41
N THR A 595 -53.62 67.56 32.34
CA THR A 595 -53.97 68.34 33.52
C THR A 595 -54.37 69.77 33.15
N HIS A 596 -53.68 70.38 32.18
CA HIS A 596 -54.02 71.71 31.68
C HIS A 596 -55.36 71.74 30.94
N GLU A 597 -55.69 70.69 30.18
CA GLU A 597 -57.00 70.57 29.52
C GLU A 597 -58.13 70.40 30.54
N LEU A 598 -57.97 69.53 31.53
CA LEU A 598 -58.94 69.37 32.61
C LEU A 598 -59.10 70.66 33.42
N ASP A 599 -58.02 71.40 33.66
CA ASP A 599 -58.04 72.68 34.36
C ASP A 599 -58.78 73.78 33.60
N ARG A 600 -58.77 73.74 32.26
CA ARG A 600 -59.61 74.63 31.44
C ARG A 600 -61.08 74.26 31.57
N LEU A 601 -61.39 72.96 31.52
CA LEU A 601 -62.76 72.43 31.61
C LEU A 601 -63.41 72.62 32.98
N LYS A 602 -62.64 72.68 34.09
CA LYS A 602 -63.19 72.78 35.46
C LYS A 602 -63.94 74.09 35.76
N ASN A 603 -63.69 75.12 34.95
CA ASN A 603 -64.26 76.47 35.11
C ASN A 603 -65.45 76.72 34.20
N ASP A 604 -65.84 75.73 33.39
CA ASP A 604 -66.97 75.81 32.47
C ASP A 604 -68.29 75.95 33.24
N LYS A 605 -69.05 76.99 32.92
CA LYS A 605 -70.30 77.38 33.56
C LYS A 605 -71.37 77.60 32.49
N ASN A 606 -72.59 77.14 32.77
CA ASN A 606 -73.73 77.45 31.91
C ASN A 606 -74.14 78.93 32.05
N GLU A 607 -75.07 79.38 31.20
CA GLU A 607 -75.59 80.77 31.21
C GLU A 607 -76.23 81.16 32.55
N GLU A 608 -76.58 80.19 33.39
CA GLU A 608 -77.15 80.34 34.74
C GLU A 608 -76.09 80.38 35.86
N GLY A 609 -74.80 80.27 35.51
CA GLY A 609 -73.69 80.34 36.45
C GLY A 609 -73.37 79.04 37.20
N GLU A 610 -74.10 77.95 36.94
CA GLU A 610 -73.85 76.61 37.46
C GLU A 610 -72.74 75.89 36.68
N TRP A 611 -72.01 75.00 37.36
CA TRP A 611 -71.00 74.18 36.68
C TRP A 611 -71.65 73.14 35.77
N THR A 612 -71.20 73.10 34.53
CA THR A 612 -71.61 72.11 33.53
C THR A 612 -71.24 70.69 33.98
N ASP A 613 -71.89 69.68 33.39
CA ASP A 613 -71.55 68.27 33.66
C ASP A 613 -70.08 67.96 33.28
N THR A 614 -69.57 68.63 32.24
CA THR A 614 -68.15 68.63 31.85
C THR A 614 -67.26 69.19 32.95
N ALA A 615 -67.59 70.34 33.54
CA ALA A 615 -66.83 70.90 34.67
C ALA A 615 -66.86 70.00 35.91
N LYS A 616 -67.99 69.36 36.21
CA LYS A 616 -68.11 68.39 37.32
C LYS A 616 -67.21 67.18 37.10
N ARG A 617 -67.19 66.60 35.90
CA ARG A 617 -66.33 65.47 35.53
C ARG A 617 -64.84 65.85 35.52
N ALA A 618 -64.49 67.02 35.01
CA ALA A 618 -63.12 67.51 35.01
C ALA A 618 -62.57 67.68 36.45
N ARG A 619 -63.39 68.23 37.36
CA ARG A 619 -63.04 68.34 38.79
C ARG A 619 -62.86 66.98 39.46
N ALA A 620 -63.73 66.01 39.17
CA ALA A 620 -63.61 64.65 39.68
C ALA A 620 -62.33 63.95 39.17
N ALA A 621 -61.99 64.15 37.89
CA ALA A 621 -60.75 63.65 37.31
C ALA A 621 -59.52 64.27 37.97
N ILE A 622 -59.45 65.60 38.11
CA ILE A 622 -58.32 66.31 38.75
C ILE A 622 -58.11 65.80 40.18
N ASN A 623 -59.17 65.70 40.98
CA ASN A 623 -59.05 65.21 42.36
C ASN A 623 -58.47 63.80 42.40
N ARG A 624 -58.91 62.91 41.50
CA ARG A 624 -58.41 61.53 41.44
C ARG A 624 -56.97 61.44 40.94
N LEU A 625 -56.58 62.29 39.98
CA LEU A 625 -55.20 62.31 39.47
C LEU A 625 -54.20 62.83 40.52
N ASN A 626 -54.59 63.82 41.33
CA ASN A 626 -53.76 64.36 42.42
C ASN A 626 -53.42 63.29 43.48
N GLU A 627 -54.25 62.26 43.63
CA GLU A 627 -53.95 61.12 44.51
C GLU A 627 -52.89 60.16 43.93
N LEU A 628 -52.70 60.16 42.61
CA LEU A 628 -51.82 59.24 41.89
C LEU A 628 -50.42 59.80 41.63
N ASN A 629 -50.24 61.13 41.61
CA ASN A 629 -48.95 61.84 41.52
C ASN A 629 -47.95 61.26 40.49
N SER A 630 -48.41 60.92 39.28
CA SER A 630 -47.58 60.31 38.23
C SER A 630 -47.62 61.14 36.94
N TYR A 631 -47.14 62.38 37.04
CA TYR A 631 -47.15 63.36 35.95
C TYR A 631 -45.87 63.28 35.12
N GLU A 632 -45.99 63.43 33.80
CA GLU A 632 -44.87 63.45 32.86
C GLU A 632 -44.96 64.69 31.93
N PRO A 633 -43.88 65.49 31.81
CA PRO A 633 -43.84 66.59 30.83
C PRO A 633 -43.87 66.08 29.38
N SER A 634 -44.29 66.94 28.45
CA SER A 634 -44.26 66.60 27.02
C SER A 634 -42.84 66.62 26.47
N HIS A 635 -42.55 65.72 25.52
CA HIS A 635 -41.25 65.50 24.89
C HIS A 635 -41.36 65.69 23.36
N ILE A 636 -41.81 66.87 22.95
CA ILE A 636 -42.29 67.18 21.58
C ILE A 636 -41.18 66.94 20.54
N GLU A 637 -39.92 67.10 20.94
CA GLU A 637 -38.73 66.82 20.15
C GLU A 637 -38.61 65.37 19.65
N LEU A 638 -39.35 64.43 20.24
CA LEU A 638 -39.29 63.00 19.92
C LEU A 638 -40.30 62.54 18.86
N VAL A 639 -41.29 63.37 18.51
CA VAL A 639 -42.30 63.05 17.49
C VAL A 639 -41.79 63.51 16.13
N GLU A 640 -41.86 62.67 15.09
CA GLU A 640 -41.39 63.06 13.75
C GLU A 640 -42.14 64.32 13.30
N LYS A 641 -41.39 65.30 12.74
CA LYS A 641 -41.86 66.64 12.38
C LYS A 641 -43.10 66.60 11.48
N MET A 642 -44.28 66.47 12.10
CA MET A 642 -45.54 66.88 11.50
C MET A 642 -45.49 68.40 11.29
N ASP A 643 -46.30 68.87 10.36
CA ASP A 643 -46.35 70.27 9.93
C ASP A 643 -46.32 71.23 11.13
N ARG A 644 -45.60 72.36 11.06
CA ARG A 644 -45.33 73.21 12.25
C ARG A 644 -46.61 73.69 12.96
N SER A 645 -47.72 73.77 12.24
CA SER A 645 -49.07 74.08 12.75
C SER A 645 -49.69 72.99 13.63
N SER A 646 -49.18 71.76 13.53
CA SER A 646 -49.66 70.57 14.25
C SER A 646 -48.96 70.38 15.60
N LEU A 647 -47.75 70.94 15.77
CA LEU A 647 -46.90 70.80 16.97
C LEU A 647 -47.51 71.38 18.25
N ASP A 648 -48.41 72.36 18.13
CA ASP A 648 -49.15 72.97 19.24
C ASP A 648 -50.44 72.20 19.60
N SER A 649 -50.70 71.06 18.96
CA SER A 649 -51.87 70.24 19.26
C SER A 649 -51.66 69.45 20.57
N PRO A 650 -52.62 69.50 21.52
CA PRO A 650 -52.58 68.66 22.72
C PRO A 650 -52.38 67.17 22.44
N ASP A 651 -52.87 66.67 21.30
CA ASP A 651 -52.68 65.30 20.84
C ASP A 651 -51.20 64.95 20.62
N ILE A 652 -50.41 65.87 20.06
CA ILE A 652 -48.96 65.67 19.86
C ILE A 652 -48.24 65.67 21.20
N HIS A 653 -48.63 66.57 22.11
CA HIS A 653 -48.09 66.58 23.47
C HIS A 653 -48.34 65.27 24.22
N ILE A 654 -49.53 64.69 24.10
CA ILE A 654 -49.87 63.40 24.71
C ILE A 654 -49.11 62.25 24.02
N LEU A 655 -49.07 62.25 22.69
CA LEU A 655 -48.32 61.25 21.92
C LEU A 655 -46.82 61.27 22.24
N SER A 656 -46.24 62.46 22.45
CA SER A 656 -44.82 62.62 22.78
C SER A 656 -44.41 61.90 24.07
N VAL A 657 -45.28 61.92 25.09
CA VAL A 657 -45.08 61.16 26.33
C VAL A 657 -45.11 59.66 26.05
N ALA A 658 -46.02 59.21 25.18
CA ALA A 658 -46.07 57.80 24.80
C ALA A 658 -44.84 57.35 24.00
N VAL A 659 -44.28 58.24 23.17
CA VAL A 659 -43.03 58.02 22.42
C VAL A 659 -41.80 58.00 23.34
N TYR A 660 -41.75 58.86 24.35
CA TYR A 660 -40.67 58.87 25.37
C TYR A 660 -40.54 57.49 26.06
N PHE A 661 -41.66 56.86 26.39
CA PHE A 661 -41.68 55.52 27.00
C PHE A 661 -41.71 54.36 26.00
N ARG A 662 -41.44 54.57 24.71
CA ARG A 662 -41.56 53.51 23.68
C ARG A 662 -40.73 52.26 23.96
N LEU A 663 -39.59 52.44 24.64
CA LEU A 663 -38.70 51.33 25.02
C LEU A 663 -39.23 50.55 26.24
N CYS A 664 -40.13 51.15 27.02
CA CYS A 664 -40.79 50.59 28.22
C CYS A 664 -42.16 49.95 27.92
N ASN A 665 -42.40 49.52 26.68
CA ASN A 665 -43.66 48.89 26.25
C ASN A 665 -44.88 49.82 26.37
N SER A 666 -44.71 51.12 26.12
CA SER A 666 -45.76 52.13 26.21
C SER A 666 -47.06 51.76 25.48
N LEU A 667 -48.20 52.00 26.12
CA LEU A 667 -49.55 51.85 25.58
C LEU A 667 -50.33 53.16 25.79
N LEU A 668 -50.77 53.76 24.69
CA LEU A 668 -51.64 54.93 24.69
C LEU A 668 -53.12 54.51 24.83
N LEU A 669 -53.81 55.05 25.83
CA LEU A 669 -55.25 54.91 26.02
C LEU A 669 -55.95 56.18 25.56
N THR A 670 -56.67 56.08 24.45
CA THR A 670 -57.47 57.17 23.89
C THR A 670 -58.70 56.59 23.18
N ASP A 671 -59.85 57.23 23.38
CA ASP A 671 -61.07 56.93 22.64
C ASP A 671 -61.13 57.68 21.29
N ASP A 672 -60.23 58.64 21.04
CA ASP A 672 -60.11 59.36 19.77
C ASP A 672 -59.50 58.49 18.66
N LYS A 673 -60.17 58.45 17.49
CA LYS A 673 -59.68 57.74 16.30
C LYS A 673 -58.44 58.40 15.68
N ASN A 674 -58.36 59.72 15.68
CA ASN A 674 -57.26 60.46 15.07
C ASN A 674 -55.96 60.26 15.85
N LEU A 675 -56.00 60.41 17.18
CA LEU A 675 -54.85 60.16 18.03
C LEU A 675 -54.38 58.69 17.97
N ARG A 676 -55.30 57.72 17.84
CA ARG A 676 -54.91 56.31 17.57
C ARG A 676 -54.20 56.14 16.22
N ASN A 677 -54.65 56.83 15.17
CA ASN A 677 -53.99 56.78 13.87
C ASN A 677 -52.58 57.38 13.93
N MET A 678 -52.41 58.48 14.65
CA MET A 678 -51.10 59.10 14.90
C MET A 678 -50.19 58.17 15.71
N ALA A 679 -50.71 57.54 16.76
CA ALA A 679 -49.96 56.54 17.54
C ALA A 679 -49.53 55.34 16.69
N ASN A 680 -50.41 54.85 15.80
CA ASN A 680 -50.06 53.78 14.86
C ASN A 680 -48.94 54.20 13.89
N ALA A 681 -48.95 55.45 13.42
CA ALA A 681 -47.91 55.99 12.55
C ALA A 681 -46.54 56.05 13.24
N GLU A 682 -46.51 56.40 14.53
CA GLU A 682 -45.29 56.40 15.37
C GLU A 682 -44.90 55.01 15.91
N GLY A 683 -45.69 53.98 15.59
CA GLY A 683 -45.47 52.61 16.05
C GLY A 683 -45.71 52.41 17.55
N ILE A 684 -46.55 53.24 18.16
CA ILE A 684 -46.97 53.15 19.56
C ILE A 684 -48.25 52.32 19.67
N ALA A 685 -48.25 51.35 20.58
CA ALA A 685 -49.43 50.56 20.86
C ALA A 685 -50.53 51.47 21.43
N ASN A 686 -51.76 51.31 20.95
CA ASN A 686 -52.92 52.07 21.43
C ASN A 686 -54.13 51.17 21.64
N LYS A 687 -55.04 51.59 22.52
CA LYS A 687 -56.34 50.93 22.78
C LYS A 687 -57.39 51.97 23.16
N SER A 688 -58.65 51.67 22.85
CA SER A 688 -59.79 52.38 23.44
C SER A 688 -59.99 51.98 24.91
N THR A 689 -60.72 52.80 25.67
CA THR A 689 -61.07 52.51 27.06
C THR A 689 -61.84 51.18 27.17
N GLN A 690 -62.77 50.94 26.24
CA GLN A 690 -63.54 49.70 26.18
C GLN A 690 -62.67 48.48 25.86
N GLU A 691 -61.72 48.58 24.94
CA GLU A 691 -60.81 47.49 24.59
C GLU A 691 -59.83 47.13 25.72
N TYR A 692 -59.39 48.13 26.49
CA TYR A 692 -58.55 47.90 27.65
C TYR A 692 -59.33 47.17 28.75
N LEU A 693 -60.56 47.60 29.04
CA LEU A 693 -61.43 47.04 30.07
C LEU A 693 -61.97 45.65 29.69
N THR A 694 -62.40 45.42 28.45
CA THR A 694 -62.90 44.09 28.00
C THR A 694 -61.82 43.01 28.03
N ASN A 695 -60.55 43.38 27.77
CA ASN A 695 -59.41 42.48 27.94
C ASN A 695 -59.12 42.08 29.40
N THR A 696 -59.78 42.69 30.40
CA THR A 696 -59.73 42.24 31.80
C THR A 696 -60.76 41.14 32.10
N ALA A 697 -61.86 41.06 31.35
CA ALA A 697 -62.92 40.05 31.54
C ALA A 697 -62.69 38.75 30.73
N GLY A 698 -61.83 38.77 29.71
CA GLY A 698 -61.66 37.69 28.73
C GLY A 698 -60.55 36.65 28.97
N LYS A 699 -60.10 36.42 30.22
CA LYS A 699 -59.14 35.32 30.54
C LYS A 699 -59.81 34.12 31.22
N LYS A 700 -60.93 33.65 30.68
CA LYS A 700 -61.33 32.23 30.81
C LYS A 700 -61.77 31.70 29.45
N SER A 701 -61.10 30.64 29.01
CA SER A 701 -61.34 29.82 27.80
C SER A 701 -60.87 30.35 26.44
N LYS A 702 -59.71 29.88 25.99
CA LYS A 702 -59.51 29.29 24.66
C LYS A 702 -58.19 28.50 24.64
N LYS A 703 -58.27 27.28 25.19
CA LYS A 703 -57.36 26.17 24.83
C LYS A 703 -57.61 25.89 23.35
N ARG A 704 -56.75 26.40 22.47
CA ARG A 704 -56.74 26.00 21.05
C ARG A 704 -56.17 24.57 21.00
N LYS A 705 -57.04 23.60 20.71
CA LYS A 705 -56.63 22.28 20.19
C LYS A 705 -55.77 22.53 18.95
N LYS A 706 -54.52 22.07 18.98
CA LYS A 706 -53.70 21.87 17.78
C LYS A 706 -54.31 20.70 17.00
N LYS A 707 -54.59 20.92 15.71
CA LYS A 707 -54.30 19.95 14.67
C LYS A 707 -52.93 20.32 14.12
#